data_AF-A0A846BL32-F1
#
_entry.id   AF-A0A846BL32-F1
#
_cell.length_a   1.000
_cell.length_b   1.000
_cell.length_c   1.000
_cell.angle_alpha   90.00
_cell.angle_beta   90.00
_cell.angle_gamma   90.00
#
_symmetry.space_group_name_H-M   'P 1'
#
loop_
_entity.id
_entity.type
_entity.pdbx_description
1 polymer ?
#
loop_
_entity_poly.entity_id
_entity_poly.type
_entity_poly.pdbx_seq_one_letter_code
_entity_poly.pdbx_strand_id
1 'polypeptide(L)'
;MTKAAQTIFLSILMTGMCYSPLRAQTTEAETAPPQTTGSAADLEITPRVGAGYNSSAAGHDGFGRFEGFVPLVQNPGKDLLFLEGRLLLDNGANLGGNVLVGYRTFNPELNRTFGGYLGYDNRDTGDSTFNQIGLGLESLGEIWDFRLNGYIPVGDTRQVLASNTVESNLQLTGDPFFQGNSLFLPVNGTFQTTTIQEAAMSGLDLEVGAKIAEFANGGEVRGYGGIYYYDASGSPNTVGGKLRVEVKPTDYLNLGLGLQHDDLFGTNILFTVGGTFPGTRPAGYRKEPESVWARMGESVSRTASIVVDQQVESETFTGPSTVTATNPATGQPWVFVHVTEGGNSDGTFESPFATVQEGVGVAQSDGNYIIYVRSGAASGDTGPITIPAKVQLLSAGVLQEIDTQQLGLVALPFSNSGQLTNFTGTITMEDQSVLSGFNLTSNNGPGIVARNLDFVTIRDSSITSSSEAALLVENTTGTIALTNTNLTGNGVPALVGTNIHSLTFTGGSLTSSNSPTNGITVNGITGNLSLANGKITDSQAEGILVDNSTGAIAISDFQIHRAQNRGILLRQVDGTVAIANNKISDTIGVLPGNPTRDNPPTGQGIGLFDVTGTIEITDNQITGTTGVDGNIDTINPENSYLASGQGIAFLNTTVGAVNLNIAGNQITGNANQGISLTNLSGAIAITNNDIFDTTGTAGNIDNINPSNSELFTGQGIAFHNDRLQTVNLTIDNNNLRRNTSRGISLVNLLGEINITNNEIRDTREEMLLPGTNLGFPTGQGIVFTNDRRRGEVVLNIANNRILRNINQGILLTEINGTITIENNRITDTRGKLAVFNQNNLTNLDFSAFTAINDINDFNNQAALDSTVAVIQSRLPTGQGILVGNAIDRLNLTINNNQVLNSGSHGIALTNLRDLVTITGNTVTGTSGAIGDANNGEFSTGEGIFVTHINRRLNLTIAEGNQIRDNFENGIVMIIGEPTGNLPVTAPPRADITISDNIVENNGIDTANSTSNEIRGDGIRVFLEGNAIVNRLDINNNRIIGNRDDGIQISQGELTTAISGNGGTSQLNNATISNNTIENQVQQGINVTAVGGNANLTIANNPSISRNGLEGIFINAAGTAQINTDIQLNTLTDNHPNNILLFGLSGIAITGGRLCINLNNNNSSTNYLLTNNGSTLEVESLADVDMRNAGDVGFTPLINAAVNAANCL
;
A
#
# COMPACT_ATOMS: atom_id res chain seq x y z
N MET A 1 8.92 -38.62 -59.17
CA MET A 1 8.45 -38.20 -60.52
C MET A 1 9.66 -37.94 -61.41
N THR A 2 9.50 -38.23 -62.72
CA THR A 2 10.41 -38.05 -63.90
C THR A 2 11.70 -38.89 -63.93
N LYS A 3 11.71 -39.99 -64.73
CA LYS A 3 12.22 -40.14 -66.13
C LYS A 3 13.75 -40.34 -66.14
N ALA A 4 14.37 -41.34 -66.79
CA ALA A 4 13.94 -42.33 -67.76
C ALA A 4 15.06 -43.39 -67.97
N ALA A 5 14.68 -44.52 -68.60
CA ALA A 5 15.51 -45.41 -69.44
C ALA A 5 16.58 -46.30 -68.78
N GLN A 6 16.94 -47.50 -69.24
CA GLN A 6 16.43 -48.48 -70.20
C GLN A 6 17.29 -49.75 -70.01
N THR A 7 16.64 -50.90 -69.83
CA THR A 7 16.82 -52.13 -70.64
C THR A 7 18.23 -52.63 -71.02
N ILE A 8 18.61 -53.77 -70.40
CA ILE A 8 19.25 -54.97 -70.98
C ILE A 8 20.70 -54.85 -71.50
N PHE A 9 21.59 -55.47 -70.74
CA PHE A 9 22.42 -56.64 -71.11
C PHE A 9 23.14 -56.64 -72.48
N LEU A 10 24.44 -56.95 -72.38
CA LEU A 10 25.19 -57.82 -73.29
C LEU A 10 25.70 -57.22 -74.61
N SER A 11 26.83 -56.52 -74.50
CA SER A 11 27.89 -56.50 -75.52
C SER A 11 29.11 -55.88 -74.81
N ILE A 12 30.13 -56.61 -74.39
CA ILE A 12 31.05 -57.42 -75.17
C ILE A 12 31.74 -58.39 -74.19
N LEU A 13 31.37 -59.67 -74.25
CA LEU A 13 32.32 -60.74 -73.99
C LEU A 13 32.30 -61.63 -75.24
N MET A 14 33.50 -61.93 -75.73
CA MET A 14 33.82 -62.80 -76.87
C MET A 14 33.60 -62.28 -78.29
N THR A 15 34.71 -62.10 -79.01
CA THR A 15 34.95 -62.71 -80.33
C THR A 15 36.44 -62.60 -80.70
N GLY A 16 37.02 -63.70 -81.24
CA GLY A 16 38.27 -63.68 -81.99
C GLY A 16 39.48 -64.27 -81.26
N MET A 17 39.53 -65.60 -81.04
CA MET A 17 40.17 -66.58 -81.93
C MET A 17 41.72 -66.53 -81.96
N CYS A 18 42.29 -67.59 -81.40
CA CYS A 18 43.56 -68.22 -81.71
C CYS A 18 44.10 -67.99 -83.14
N TYR A 19 45.42 -67.84 -83.22
CA TYR A 19 46.23 -68.53 -84.24
C TYR A 19 47.54 -69.05 -83.62
N SER A 20 47.76 -70.36 -83.74
CA SER A 20 49.03 -71.09 -83.62
C SER A 20 49.86 -70.87 -84.92
N PRO A 21 51.16 -71.24 -85.06
CA PRO A 21 51.71 -72.56 -84.70
C PRO A 21 53.10 -72.60 -84.03
N LEU A 22 53.39 -73.79 -83.52
CA LEU A 22 54.71 -74.40 -83.29
C LEU A 22 55.85 -73.83 -84.16
N ARG A 23 57.00 -73.63 -83.52
CA ARG A 23 58.27 -74.39 -83.66
C ARG A 23 59.48 -73.45 -83.57
N ALA A 24 60.30 -73.63 -82.54
CA ALA A 24 61.74 -73.44 -82.65
C ALA A 24 62.40 -74.59 -81.88
N GLN A 25 62.73 -75.65 -82.63
CA GLN A 25 63.66 -76.68 -82.22
C GLN A 25 65.06 -76.14 -82.53
N THR A 26 65.92 -76.07 -81.53
CA THR A 26 67.28 -76.67 -81.49
C THR A 26 68.13 -75.95 -80.44
N THR A 27 68.34 -76.58 -79.30
CA THR A 27 69.67 -76.59 -78.68
C THR A 27 70.31 -77.91 -79.11
N GLU A 28 71.44 -77.85 -79.83
CA GLU A 28 72.34 -79.01 -79.88
C GLU A 28 73.37 -78.85 -78.76
N ALA A 29 73.22 -79.74 -77.79
CA ALA A 29 74.20 -80.33 -76.90
C ALA A 29 75.46 -79.52 -76.56
N GLU A 30 75.53 -79.10 -75.29
CA GLU A 30 76.74 -79.30 -74.52
C GLU A 30 76.38 -80.02 -73.21
N THR A 31 77.21 -80.99 -72.88
CA THR A 31 77.09 -82.00 -71.83
C THR A 31 76.89 -81.43 -70.42
N ALA A 32 76.07 -82.15 -69.64
CA ALA A 32 75.67 -81.88 -68.27
C ALA A 32 76.80 -81.54 -67.28
N PRO A 33 76.52 -80.62 -66.34
CA PRO A 33 76.76 -80.80 -64.91
C PRO A 33 75.45 -81.25 -64.21
N PRO A 34 75.51 -81.98 -63.09
CA PRO A 34 74.35 -82.66 -62.54
C PRO A 34 73.30 -81.67 -62.01
N GLN A 35 72.06 -81.78 -62.50
CA GLN A 35 70.89 -81.25 -61.79
C GLN A 35 70.81 -81.96 -60.44
N THR A 36 70.94 -81.20 -59.36
CA THR A 36 70.59 -81.65 -58.03
C THR A 36 69.09 -81.96 -58.02
N THR A 37 68.75 -83.24 -58.05
CA THR A 37 67.40 -83.74 -57.79
C THR A 37 67.03 -83.35 -56.36
N GLY A 38 66.32 -82.23 -56.19
CA GLY A 38 65.48 -82.05 -55.01
C GLY A 38 64.39 -83.12 -55.05
N SER A 39 64.25 -83.88 -53.98
CA SER A 39 63.15 -84.84 -53.83
C SER A 39 61.81 -84.10 -53.89
N ALA A 40 60.71 -84.77 -54.26
CA ALA A 40 59.37 -84.18 -54.12
C ALA A 40 59.11 -83.68 -52.68
N ALA A 41 59.75 -84.29 -51.68
CA ALA A 41 59.71 -83.83 -50.27
C ALA A 41 60.31 -82.42 -50.05
N ASP A 42 61.24 -81.97 -50.90
CA ASP A 42 61.93 -80.67 -50.75
C ASP A 42 61.09 -79.49 -51.28
N LEU A 43 59.91 -79.77 -51.86
CA LEU A 43 58.97 -78.78 -52.39
C LEU A 43 57.72 -78.61 -51.49
N GLU A 44 57.71 -79.19 -50.30
CA GLU A 44 56.60 -79.09 -49.37
C GLU A 44 56.51 -77.71 -48.71
N ILE A 45 55.30 -77.15 -48.69
CA ILE A 45 54.97 -75.97 -47.87
C ILE A 45 54.79 -76.47 -46.43
N THR A 46 55.43 -75.79 -45.48
CA THR A 46 55.32 -76.11 -44.05
C THR A 46 54.24 -75.26 -43.36
N PRO A 47 53.61 -75.76 -42.29
CA PRO A 47 52.81 -74.91 -41.42
C PRO A 47 53.60 -73.71 -40.92
N ARG A 48 52.95 -72.53 -40.82
CA ARG A 48 53.57 -71.31 -40.29
C ARG A 48 52.62 -70.54 -39.40
N VAL A 49 53.20 -69.73 -38.53
CA VAL A 49 52.50 -68.74 -37.72
C VAL A 49 53.07 -67.36 -37.98
N GLY A 50 52.26 -66.33 -37.78
CA GLY A 50 52.67 -64.96 -37.96
C GLY A 50 51.97 -64.02 -36.99
N ALA A 51 52.55 -62.84 -36.84
CA ALA A 51 51.94 -61.74 -36.10
C ALA A 51 52.25 -60.41 -36.79
N GLY A 52 51.34 -59.45 -36.67
CA GLY A 52 51.52 -58.14 -37.28
C GLY A 52 50.50 -57.11 -36.83
N TYR A 53 50.59 -55.91 -37.40
CA TYR A 53 49.66 -54.81 -37.18
C TYR A 53 49.26 -54.16 -38.50
N ASN A 54 48.01 -53.71 -38.58
CA ASN A 54 47.49 -52.87 -39.66
C ASN A 54 46.88 -51.60 -39.03
N SER A 55 47.17 -50.43 -39.59
CA SER A 55 46.52 -49.18 -39.15
C SER A 55 45.05 -49.09 -39.62
N SER A 56 44.32 -48.10 -39.10
CA SER A 56 42.93 -47.83 -39.49
C SER A 56 42.80 -47.56 -40.99
N ALA A 57 41.64 -47.92 -41.55
CA ALA A 57 41.30 -47.72 -42.94
C ALA A 57 39.79 -47.52 -43.10
N ALA A 58 39.30 -47.52 -44.34
CA ALA A 58 37.89 -47.34 -44.69
C ALA A 58 37.01 -48.30 -43.88
N GLY A 59 36.15 -47.70 -43.04
CA GLY A 59 35.16 -48.37 -42.21
C GLY A 59 35.72 -49.36 -41.19
N HIS A 60 37.01 -49.34 -40.86
CA HIS A 60 37.54 -50.13 -39.74
C HIS A 60 38.74 -49.49 -39.04
N ASP A 61 38.85 -49.73 -37.73
CA ASP A 61 40.00 -49.31 -36.94
C ASP A 61 41.24 -50.15 -37.22
N GLY A 62 42.40 -49.64 -36.77
CA GLY A 62 43.65 -50.39 -36.79
C GLY A 62 43.60 -51.57 -35.84
N PHE A 63 44.25 -52.66 -36.20
CA PHE A 63 44.23 -53.91 -35.45
C PHE A 63 45.55 -54.67 -35.48
N GLY A 64 45.88 -55.28 -34.34
CA GLY A 64 46.87 -56.34 -34.24
C GLY A 64 46.30 -57.64 -34.80
N ARG A 65 47.14 -58.45 -35.43
CA ARG A 65 46.77 -59.77 -35.95
C ARG A 65 47.73 -60.86 -35.47
N PHE A 66 47.16 -62.01 -35.15
CA PHE A 66 47.88 -63.27 -34.99
C PHE A 66 47.32 -64.26 -36.02
N GLU A 67 48.19 -64.83 -36.86
CA GLU A 67 47.80 -65.65 -38.01
C GLU A 67 48.46 -67.04 -37.98
N GLY A 68 47.76 -68.04 -38.48
CA GLY A 68 48.27 -69.40 -38.68
C GLY A 68 47.86 -69.92 -40.04
N PHE A 69 48.78 -70.56 -40.75
CA PHE A 69 48.54 -71.20 -42.05
C PHE A 69 49.00 -72.65 -41.99
N VAL A 70 48.10 -73.55 -42.39
CA VAL A 70 48.29 -74.99 -42.30
C VAL A 70 47.97 -75.63 -43.65
N PRO A 71 48.98 -76.22 -44.34
CA PRO A 71 48.76 -77.13 -45.45
C PRO A 71 47.92 -78.32 -44.99
N LEU A 72 46.75 -78.54 -45.60
CA LEU A 72 45.88 -79.67 -45.29
C LEU A 72 46.19 -80.86 -46.20
N VAL A 73 46.31 -80.60 -47.50
CA VAL A 73 46.64 -81.60 -48.53
C VAL A 73 47.56 -80.92 -49.54
N GLN A 74 48.72 -81.52 -49.80
CA GLN A 74 49.65 -80.99 -50.82
C GLN A 74 50.15 -82.10 -51.73
N ASN A 75 50.14 -81.84 -53.04
CA ASN A 75 50.89 -82.58 -54.04
C ASN A 75 52.15 -81.76 -54.32
N PRO A 76 53.33 -82.14 -53.81
CA PRO A 76 54.52 -81.30 -53.90
C PRO A 76 54.85 -80.93 -55.36
N GLY A 77 55.07 -79.64 -55.61
CA GLY A 77 55.29 -79.08 -56.95
C GLY A 77 54.03 -78.86 -57.80
N LYS A 78 52.82 -79.16 -57.31
CA LYS A 78 51.57 -78.98 -58.07
C LYS A 78 50.41 -78.34 -57.30
N ASP A 79 49.83 -79.00 -56.29
CA ASP A 79 48.55 -78.58 -55.69
C ASP A 79 48.68 -78.38 -54.17
N LEU A 80 47.96 -77.41 -53.61
CA LEU A 80 47.91 -77.14 -52.17
C LEU A 80 46.48 -76.76 -51.75
N LEU A 81 45.87 -77.57 -50.89
CA LEU A 81 44.73 -77.21 -50.07
C LEU A 81 45.25 -76.77 -48.70
N PHE A 82 44.82 -75.61 -48.21
CA PHE A 82 45.29 -75.03 -46.95
C PHE A 82 44.14 -74.42 -46.12
N LEU A 83 44.38 -74.34 -44.82
CA LEU A 83 43.56 -73.61 -43.85
C LEU A 83 44.37 -72.41 -43.36
N GLU A 84 43.76 -71.24 -43.31
CA GLU A 84 44.33 -70.05 -42.68
C GLU A 84 43.34 -69.48 -41.65
N GLY A 85 43.83 -69.14 -40.46
CA GLY A 85 43.03 -68.50 -39.42
C GLY A 85 43.76 -67.27 -38.89
N ARG A 86 43.02 -66.18 -38.64
CA ARG A 86 43.54 -64.96 -38.03
C ARG A 86 42.66 -64.50 -36.88
N LEU A 87 43.30 -64.16 -35.77
CA LEU A 87 42.68 -63.46 -34.65
C LEU A 87 43.06 -61.98 -34.77
N LEU A 88 42.06 -61.10 -34.67
CA LEU A 88 42.18 -59.66 -34.83
C LEU A 88 41.82 -58.97 -33.52
N LEU A 89 42.65 -58.05 -33.07
CA LEU A 89 42.38 -57.22 -31.90
C LEU A 89 42.50 -55.76 -32.32
N ASP A 90 41.39 -55.03 -32.33
CA ASP A 90 41.39 -53.63 -32.75
C ASP A 90 41.99 -52.69 -31.67
N ASN A 91 42.14 -51.41 -32.01
CA ASN A 91 42.68 -50.40 -31.09
C ASN A 91 41.78 -50.16 -29.84
N GLY A 92 40.51 -50.56 -29.87
CA GLY A 92 39.57 -50.54 -28.75
C GLY A 92 39.61 -51.80 -27.88
N ALA A 93 40.49 -52.75 -28.22
CA ALA A 93 40.57 -54.09 -27.64
C ALA A 93 39.33 -54.97 -27.91
N ASN A 94 38.54 -54.67 -28.94
CA ASN A 94 37.46 -55.54 -29.40
C ASN A 94 38.05 -56.70 -30.23
N LEU A 95 37.51 -57.89 -30.01
CA LEU A 95 38.00 -59.12 -30.63
C LEU A 95 37.25 -59.39 -31.94
N GLY A 96 38.01 -59.64 -33.00
CA GLY A 96 37.50 -60.13 -34.27
C GLY A 96 38.33 -61.32 -34.75
N GLY A 97 37.92 -61.91 -35.86
CA GLY A 97 38.64 -63.04 -36.43
C GLY A 97 38.17 -63.42 -37.81
N ASN A 98 39.02 -64.16 -38.52
CA ASN A 98 38.67 -64.80 -39.76
C ASN A 98 39.24 -66.21 -39.86
N VAL A 99 38.51 -67.11 -40.51
CA VAL A 99 38.95 -68.47 -40.82
C VAL A 99 38.60 -68.75 -42.28
N LEU A 100 39.59 -69.19 -43.05
CA LEU A 100 39.43 -69.47 -44.48
C LEU A 100 40.06 -70.81 -44.89
N VAL A 101 39.46 -71.42 -45.90
CA VAL A 101 40.01 -72.57 -46.63
C VAL A 101 40.33 -72.13 -48.04
N GLY A 102 41.55 -72.44 -48.50
CA GLY A 102 42.04 -72.06 -49.81
C GLY A 102 42.61 -73.24 -50.58
N TYR A 103 42.49 -73.17 -51.90
CA TYR A 103 43.11 -74.13 -52.82
C TYR A 103 43.96 -73.37 -53.83
N ARG A 104 45.20 -73.84 -54.05
CA ARG A 104 46.13 -73.32 -55.04
C ARG A 104 46.66 -74.45 -55.92
N THR A 105 46.85 -74.16 -57.19
CA THR A 105 47.51 -75.05 -58.15
C THR A 105 48.58 -74.29 -58.92
N PHE A 106 49.78 -74.87 -59.01
CA PHE A 106 50.90 -74.35 -59.76
C PHE A 106 50.92 -74.99 -61.14
N ASN A 107 50.96 -74.15 -62.18
CA ASN A 107 51.12 -74.56 -63.56
C ASN A 107 52.57 -74.27 -64.01
N PRO A 108 53.40 -75.32 -64.21
CA PRO A 108 54.78 -75.16 -64.64
C PRO A 108 54.92 -74.60 -66.06
N GLU A 109 53.99 -74.88 -66.99
CA GLU A 109 54.03 -74.38 -68.37
C GLU A 109 53.85 -72.86 -68.45
N LEU A 110 53.05 -72.32 -67.53
CA LEU A 110 52.77 -70.88 -67.44
C LEU A 110 53.64 -70.18 -66.38
N ASN A 111 54.45 -70.92 -65.63
CA ASN A 111 55.13 -70.48 -64.40
C ASN A 111 54.20 -69.64 -63.51
N ARG A 112 53.03 -70.19 -63.18
CA ARG A 112 51.95 -69.42 -62.54
C ARG A 112 51.14 -70.23 -61.54
N THR A 113 50.81 -69.60 -60.41
CA THR A 113 49.89 -70.16 -59.42
C THR A 113 48.50 -69.57 -59.59
N PHE A 114 47.49 -70.43 -59.63
CA PHE A 114 46.08 -70.04 -59.57
C PHE A 114 45.49 -70.51 -58.25
N GLY A 115 44.73 -69.66 -57.59
CA GLY A 115 44.13 -69.99 -56.31
C GLY A 115 42.75 -69.39 -56.12
N GLY A 116 42.02 -69.95 -55.16
CA GLY A 116 40.79 -69.39 -54.67
C GLY A 116 40.55 -69.77 -53.22
N TYR A 117 39.74 -68.99 -52.52
CA TYR A 117 39.42 -69.22 -51.11
C TYR A 117 37.95 -68.93 -50.79
N LEU A 118 37.49 -69.53 -49.70
CA LEU A 118 36.24 -69.22 -49.01
C LEU A 118 36.56 -69.01 -47.53
N GLY A 119 36.04 -67.95 -46.93
CA GLY A 119 36.28 -67.58 -45.54
C GLY A 119 35.04 -67.04 -44.83
N TYR A 120 35.09 -67.15 -43.51
CA TYR A 120 34.14 -66.56 -42.58
C TYR A 120 34.87 -65.54 -41.71
N ASP A 121 34.31 -64.35 -41.59
CA ASP A 121 34.85 -63.24 -40.80
C ASP A 121 33.84 -62.80 -39.75
N ASN A 122 34.34 -62.39 -38.59
CA ASN A 122 33.58 -61.79 -37.50
C ASN A 122 34.30 -60.54 -36.99
N ARG A 123 33.52 -59.50 -36.68
CA ARG A 123 34.02 -58.25 -36.11
C ARG A 123 33.07 -57.76 -35.03
N ASP A 124 33.62 -57.46 -33.86
CA ASP A 124 32.99 -56.64 -32.84
C ASP A 124 33.51 -55.19 -32.94
N THR A 125 32.61 -54.22 -32.85
CA THR A 125 32.93 -52.77 -32.85
C THR A 125 32.90 -52.17 -31.44
N GLY A 126 32.41 -52.91 -30.44
CA GLY A 126 32.13 -52.45 -29.08
C GLY A 126 30.64 -52.25 -28.82
N ASP A 127 29.90 -51.75 -29.82
CA ASP A 127 28.44 -51.52 -29.74
C ASP A 127 27.64 -52.52 -30.60
N SER A 128 28.22 -52.95 -31.72
CA SER A 128 27.61 -53.89 -32.68
C SER A 128 28.56 -55.03 -33.07
N THR A 129 28.01 -56.22 -33.34
CA THR A 129 28.77 -57.37 -33.85
C THR A 129 28.29 -57.78 -35.24
N PHE A 130 29.22 -57.94 -36.19
CA PHE A 130 28.94 -58.28 -37.58
C PHE A 130 29.65 -59.54 -38.04
N ASN A 131 29.04 -60.23 -39.01
CA ASN A 131 29.58 -61.45 -39.62
C ASN A 131 29.59 -61.31 -41.15
N GLN A 132 30.58 -61.91 -41.80
CA GLN A 132 30.78 -61.77 -43.25
C GLN A 132 31.32 -63.06 -43.87
N ILE A 133 30.87 -63.38 -45.08
CA ILE A 133 31.45 -64.42 -45.92
C ILE A 133 32.37 -63.75 -46.93
N GLY A 134 33.65 -64.15 -46.93
CA GLY A 134 34.65 -63.72 -47.87
C GLY A 134 34.92 -64.79 -48.92
N LEU A 135 35.03 -64.43 -50.19
CA LEU A 135 35.54 -65.31 -51.23
C LEU A 135 36.52 -64.57 -52.12
N GLY A 136 37.46 -65.27 -52.75
CA GLY A 136 38.35 -64.62 -53.68
C GLY A 136 39.08 -65.56 -54.62
N LEU A 137 39.63 -64.97 -55.67
CA LEU A 137 40.41 -65.62 -56.72
C LEU A 137 41.74 -64.90 -56.86
N GLU A 138 42.82 -65.66 -57.07
CA GLU A 138 44.16 -65.12 -57.27
C GLU A 138 44.90 -65.81 -58.42
N SER A 139 45.74 -65.03 -59.10
CA SER A 139 46.68 -65.51 -60.09
C SER A 139 48.04 -64.86 -59.82
N LEU A 140 48.98 -65.65 -59.30
CA LEU A 140 50.29 -65.19 -58.81
C LEU A 140 51.38 -65.65 -59.78
N GLY A 141 52.12 -64.71 -60.35
CA GLY A 141 53.22 -64.97 -61.28
C GLY A 141 54.58 -64.58 -60.73
N GLU A 142 55.62 -64.71 -61.55
CA GLU A 142 56.95 -64.20 -61.19
C GLU A 142 56.92 -62.66 -61.09
N ILE A 143 56.35 -62.00 -62.10
CA ILE A 143 56.23 -60.54 -62.16
C ILE A 143 54.82 -60.07 -61.78
N TRP A 144 53.78 -60.57 -62.45
CA TRP A 144 52.42 -60.01 -62.36
C TRP A 144 51.43 -60.83 -61.52
N ASP A 145 50.68 -60.11 -60.68
CA ASP A 145 49.67 -60.63 -59.78
C ASP A 145 48.29 -60.06 -60.09
N PHE A 146 47.26 -60.89 -60.00
CA PHE A 146 45.86 -60.48 -60.10
C PHE A 146 45.08 -61.08 -58.96
N ARG A 147 44.27 -60.26 -58.28
CA ARG A 147 43.41 -60.67 -57.17
C ARG A 147 42.03 -60.05 -57.31
N LEU A 148 41.01 -60.83 -56.94
CA LEU A 148 39.62 -60.41 -56.85
C LEU A 148 39.05 -60.98 -55.56
N ASN A 149 38.54 -60.13 -54.67
CA ASN A 149 37.85 -60.57 -53.46
C ASN A 149 36.45 -59.98 -53.37
N GLY A 150 35.52 -60.75 -52.81
CA GLY A 150 34.16 -60.34 -52.49
C GLY A 150 33.85 -60.57 -51.02
N TYR A 151 33.03 -59.68 -50.46
CA TYR A 151 32.71 -59.56 -49.06
C TYR A 151 31.19 -59.46 -48.90
N ILE A 152 30.56 -60.44 -48.26
CA ILE A 152 29.10 -60.54 -48.14
C ILE A 152 28.71 -60.61 -46.66
N PRO A 153 28.28 -59.49 -46.04
CA PRO A 153 27.72 -59.51 -44.69
C PRO A 153 26.54 -60.46 -44.58
N VAL A 154 26.45 -61.16 -43.45
CA VAL A 154 25.40 -62.14 -43.16
C VAL A 154 24.89 -61.95 -41.73
N GLY A 155 23.63 -62.29 -41.49
CA GLY A 155 22.97 -62.05 -40.20
C GLY A 155 22.45 -60.61 -40.08
N ASP A 156 22.55 -60.01 -38.89
CA ASP A 156 22.09 -58.65 -38.61
C ASP A 156 23.10 -57.64 -39.13
N THR A 157 22.89 -57.18 -40.37
CA THR A 157 23.81 -56.28 -41.08
C THR A 157 23.60 -54.80 -40.76
N ARG A 158 22.61 -54.45 -39.92
CA ARG A 158 22.32 -53.08 -39.48
C ARG A 158 21.74 -53.09 -38.06
N GLN A 159 22.35 -52.36 -37.12
CA GLN A 159 22.02 -52.39 -35.68
C GLN A 159 21.89 -50.97 -35.11
N VAL A 160 20.98 -50.75 -34.16
CA VAL A 160 20.66 -49.43 -33.57
C VAL A 160 21.53 -49.13 -32.35
N LEU A 161 22.12 -47.94 -32.31
CA LEU A 161 22.96 -47.43 -31.23
C LEU A 161 22.17 -46.57 -30.21
N ALA A 162 21.33 -45.64 -30.67
CA ALA A 162 20.59 -44.70 -29.80
C ALA A 162 19.34 -44.12 -30.49
N SER A 163 18.34 -43.66 -29.71
CA SER A 163 17.15 -42.95 -30.22
C SER A 163 16.65 -41.83 -29.28
N ASN A 164 16.11 -40.72 -29.80
CA ASN A 164 15.58 -39.56 -29.04
C ASN A 164 14.34 -38.93 -29.71
N THR A 165 13.33 -38.47 -28.95
CA THR A 165 12.07 -37.90 -29.48
C THR A 165 11.78 -36.48 -28.95
N VAL A 166 11.33 -35.56 -29.82
CA VAL A 166 10.95 -34.17 -29.49
C VAL A 166 9.47 -33.91 -29.86
N GLU A 167 8.72 -33.25 -28.97
CA GLU A 167 7.28 -32.97 -29.10
C GLU A 167 6.99 -31.48 -29.39
N SER A 168 6.05 -31.18 -30.29
CA SER A 168 5.63 -29.79 -30.59
C SER A 168 4.18 -29.68 -31.10
N ASN A 169 3.57 -28.50 -30.93
CA ASN A 169 2.20 -28.17 -31.39
C ASN A 169 1.12 -29.11 -30.82
N LEU A 170 1.22 -29.44 -29.53
CA LEU A 170 0.27 -30.32 -28.85
C LEU A 170 -1.08 -29.62 -28.65
N GLN A 171 -2.17 -30.33 -28.95
CA GLN A 171 -3.55 -29.94 -28.62
C GLN A 171 -4.28 -31.10 -27.99
N LEU A 172 -5.06 -30.85 -26.93
CA LEU A 172 -5.85 -31.87 -26.26
C LEU A 172 -6.98 -32.36 -27.17
N THR A 173 -7.13 -33.68 -27.33
CA THR A 173 -8.14 -34.31 -28.21
C THR A 173 -9.20 -35.13 -27.49
N GLY A 174 -9.11 -35.26 -26.18
CA GLY A 174 -10.06 -35.96 -25.33
C GLY A 174 -9.84 -35.64 -23.85
N ASP A 175 -10.65 -36.23 -22.98
CA ASP A 175 -10.52 -36.01 -21.54
C ASP A 175 -9.21 -36.62 -21.01
N PRO A 176 -8.42 -35.89 -20.19
CA PRO A 176 -7.32 -36.48 -19.44
C PRO A 176 -7.80 -37.67 -18.62
N PHE A 177 -6.92 -38.63 -18.34
CA PHE A 177 -7.26 -39.80 -17.53
C PHE A 177 -6.10 -40.21 -16.64
N PHE A 178 -6.43 -40.79 -15.49
CA PHE A 178 -5.44 -41.33 -14.56
C PHE A 178 -5.18 -42.80 -14.87
N GLN A 179 -3.92 -43.21 -14.75
CA GLN A 179 -3.50 -44.61 -14.74
C GLN A 179 -2.27 -44.75 -13.82
N GLY A 180 -2.34 -45.66 -12.85
CA GLY A 180 -1.33 -45.73 -11.79
C GLY A 180 -1.28 -44.43 -10.99
N ASN A 181 -0.08 -43.85 -10.82
CA ASN A 181 0.12 -42.56 -10.16
C ASN A 181 0.33 -41.40 -11.16
N SER A 182 -0.06 -41.55 -12.42
CA SER A 182 0.20 -40.54 -13.46
C SER A 182 -1.09 -40.06 -14.12
N LEU A 183 -1.08 -38.79 -14.54
CA LEU A 183 -2.10 -38.23 -15.40
C LEU A 183 -1.62 -38.31 -16.85
N PHE A 184 -2.43 -38.89 -17.73
CA PHE A 184 -2.17 -38.99 -19.16
C PHE A 184 -3.06 -38.01 -19.93
N LEU A 185 -2.48 -37.39 -20.95
CA LEU A 185 -3.07 -36.37 -21.79
C LEU A 185 -3.20 -36.92 -23.22
N PRO A 186 -4.42 -37.20 -23.70
CA PRO A 186 -4.66 -37.53 -25.10
C PRO A 186 -4.45 -36.28 -25.96
N VAL A 187 -3.42 -36.25 -26.79
CA VAL A 187 -3.02 -35.09 -27.59
C VAL A 187 -2.93 -35.43 -29.07
N ASN A 188 -3.03 -34.41 -29.91
CA ASN A 188 -2.63 -34.44 -31.32
C ASN A 188 -1.52 -33.42 -31.53
N GLY A 189 -0.44 -33.81 -32.21
CA GLY A 189 0.73 -32.96 -32.37
C GLY A 189 1.80 -33.58 -33.25
N THR A 190 2.99 -32.96 -33.28
CA THR A 190 4.13 -33.40 -34.08
C THR A 190 5.23 -33.96 -33.18
N PHE A 191 5.66 -35.19 -33.48
CA PHE A 191 6.67 -35.96 -32.76
C PHE A 191 7.83 -36.25 -33.72
N GLN A 192 9.05 -35.82 -33.37
CA GLN A 192 10.24 -36.05 -34.18
C GLN A 192 11.20 -36.99 -33.46
N THR A 193 11.46 -38.18 -34.02
CA THR A 193 12.38 -39.19 -33.46
C THR A 193 13.67 -39.25 -34.28
N THR A 194 14.83 -39.21 -33.63
CA THR A 194 16.16 -39.35 -34.26
C THR A 194 16.85 -40.60 -33.76
N THR A 195 17.36 -41.45 -34.67
CA THR A 195 17.96 -42.76 -34.38
C THR A 195 19.36 -42.86 -35.01
N ILE A 196 20.34 -43.36 -34.25
CA ILE A 196 21.73 -43.61 -34.72
C ILE A 196 21.92 -45.11 -34.91
N GLN A 197 22.56 -45.55 -36.01
CA GLN A 197 22.73 -46.97 -36.38
C GLN A 197 24.11 -47.26 -36.98
N GLU A 198 24.54 -48.52 -36.98
CA GLU A 198 25.73 -49.00 -37.69
C GLU A 198 25.36 -50.10 -38.71
N ALA A 199 26.03 -50.11 -39.87
CA ALA A 199 25.75 -51.06 -40.94
C ALA A 199 27.02 -51.71 -41.51
N ALA A 200 27.05 -53.05 -41.57
CA ALA A 200 28.13 -53.79 -42.21
C ALA A 200 28.01 -53.73 -43.74
N MET A 201 29.13 -53.44 -44.40
CA MET A 201 29.16 -53.25 -45.85
C MET A 201 29.49 -54.53 -46.61
N SER A 202 28.69 -54.79 -47.64
CA SER A 202 29.07 -55.69 -48.72
C SER A 202 30.09 -55.02 -49.62
N GLY A 203 31.00 -55.79 -50.22
CA GLY A 203 32.04 -55.20 -51.04
C GLY A 203 32.73 -56.13 -52.01
N LEU A 204 33.46 -55.51 -52.93
CA LEU A 204 34.27 -56.17 -53.95
C LEU A 204 35.57 -55.39 -54.11
N ASP A 205 36.71 -56.06 -54.18
CA ASP A 205 37.98 -55.41 -54.56
C ASP A 205 38.74 -56.19 -55.62
N LEU A 206 39.35 -55.46 -56.54
CA LEU A 206 40.23 -55.97 -57.59
C LEU A 206 41.60 -55.31 -57.45
N GLU A 207 42.66 -56.11 -57.46
CA GLU A 207 44.04 -55.63 -57.32
C GLU A 207 44.94 -56.27 -58.39
N VAL A 208 45.77 -55.44 -59.04
CA VAL A 208 46.83 -55.87 -59.96
C VAL A 208 48.17 -55.45 -59.38
N GLY A 209 49.10 -56.40 -59.29
CA GLY A 209 50.43 -56.20 -58.72
C GLY A 209 51.57 -56.52 -59.68
N ALA A 210 52.71 -55.86 -59.51
CA ALA A 210 53.94 -56.18 -60.22
C ALA A 210 55.13 -56.23 -59.25
N LYS A 211 56.05 -57.18 -59.48
CA LYS A 211 57.40 -57.17 -58.89
C LYS A 211 58.18 -55.97 -59.45
N ILE A 212 58.58 -55.06 -58.57
CA ILE A 212 59.31 -53.82 -58.90
C ILE A 212 60.83 -54.03 -58.74
N ALA A 213 61.24 -54.71 -57.68
CA ALA A 213 62.64 -54.96 -57.38
C ALA A 213 62.83 -56.28 -56.60
N GLU A 214 64.04 -56.85 -56.70
CA GLU A 214 64.46 -58.04 -55.97
C GLU A 214 65.76 -57.75 -55.22
N PHE A 215 65.88 -58.25 -54.00
CA PHE A 215 67.06 -58.09 -53.15
C PHE A 215 68.00 -59.29 -53.29
N ALA A 216 69.31 -59.08 -53.16
CA ALA A 216 70.33 -60.13 -53.33
C ALA A 216 70.23 -61.30 -52.33
N ASN A 217 69.51 -61.12 -51.22
CA ASN A 217 69.19 -62.14 -50.22
C ASN A 217 67.87 -62.89 -50.51
N GLY A 218 67.30 -62.68 -51.70
CA GLY A 218 66.04 -63.24 -52.17
C GLY A 218 64.79 -62.51 -51.70
N GLY A 219 64.90 -61.36 -51.00
CA GLY A 219 63.73 -60.53 -50.70
C GLY A 219 63.15 -59.85 -51.95
N GLU A 220 61.97 -59.24 -51.85
CA GLU A 220 61.31 -58.58 -52.99
C GLU A 220 60.55 -57.29 -52.61
N VAL A 221 60.30 -56.45 -53.61
CA VAL A 221 59.40 -55.29 -53.54
C VAL A 221 58.33 -55.43 -54.61
N ARG A 222 57.06 -55.35 -54.22
CA ARG A 222 55.91 -55.40 -55.11
C ARG A 222 55.05 -54.14 -54.94
N GLY A 223 54.59 -53.59 -56.06
CA GLY A 223 53.61 -52.51 -56.07
C GLY A 223 52.29 -53.01 -56.61
N TYR A 224 51.20 -52.49 -56.08
CA TYR A 224 49.84 -52.88 -56.37
C TYR A 224 48.96 -51.66 -56.60
N GLY A 225 48.06 -51.76 -57.57
CA GLY A 225 47.00 -50.81 -57.82
C GLY A 225 45.67 -51.53 -57.99
N GLY A 226 44.61 -50.96 -57.43
CA GLY A 226 43.31 -51.60 -57.42
C GLY A 226 42.15 -50.64 -57.27
N ILE A 227 40.96 -51.19 -57.42
CA ILE A 227 39.68 -50.51 -57.18
C ILE A 227 38.85 -51.36 -56.23
N TYR A 228 37.97 -50.72 -55.46
CA TYR A 228 37.00 -51.39 -54.60
C TYR A 228 35.62 -50.73 -54.69
N TYR A 229 34.59 -51.50 -54.33
CA TYR A 229 33.20 -51.06 -54.21
C TYR A 229 32.66 -51.51 -52.85
N TYR A 230 31.95 -50.63 -52.15
CA TYR A 230 31.23 -50.97 -50.92
C TYR A 230 29.78 -50.48 -50.95
N ASP A 231 28.89 -51.27 -50.34
CA ASP A 231 27.45 -51.00 -50.27
C ASP A 231 26.83 -51.57 -48.98
N ALA A 232 25.96 -50.80 -48.33
CA ALA A 232 25.24 -51.17 -47.11
C ALA A 232 23.84 -50.56 -47.09
N SER A 233 22.93 -51.23 -46.38
CA SER A 233 21.56 -50.72 -46.18
C SER A 233 21.60 -49.39 -45.42
N GLY A 234 20.99 -48.35 -45.98
CA GLY A 234 20.94 -47.00 -45.40
C GLY A 234 22.16 -46.11 -45.71
N SER A 235 23.18 -46.64 -46.40
CA SER A 235 24.36 -45.89 -46.83
C SER A 235 24.31 -45.58 -48.33
N PRO A 236 24.90 -44.47 -48.80
CA PRO A 236 25.25 -44.35 -50.22
C PRO A 236 26.31 -45.40 -50.57
N ASN A 237 26.20 -46.01 -51.74
CA ASN A 237 27.27 -46.88 -52.25
C ASN A 237 28.52 -46.05 -52.62
N THR A 238 29.70 -46.68 -52.58
CA THR A 238 30.97 -45.99 -52.86
C THR A 238 31.90 -46.83 -53.72
N VAL A 239 32.65 -46.18 -54.61
CA VAL A 239 33.73 -46.78 -55.41
C VAL A 239 35.02 -46.05 -55.09
N GLY A 240 36.05 -46.79 -54.68
CA GLY A 240 37.33 -46.23 -54.31
C GLY A 240 38.51 -46.80 -55.09
N GLY A 241 39.59 -46.03 -55.11
CA GLY A 241 40.89 -46.46 -55.64
C GLY A 241 41.85 -46.80 -54.50
N LYS A 242 42.72 -47.80 -54.71
CA LYS A 242 43.79 -48.15 -53.78
C LYS A 242 45.14 -48.33 -54.47
N LEU A 243 46.20 -47.86 -53.83
CA LEU A 243 47.60 -48.09 -54.19
C LEU A 243 48.31 -48.69 -52.99
N ARG A 244 49.19 -49.66 -53.21
CA ARG A 244 49.94 -50.32 -52.13
C ARG A 244 51.34 -50.71 -52.59
N VAL A 245 52.33 -50.46 -51.75
CA VAL A 245 53.69 -50.98 -51.90
C VAL A 245 53.95 -51.95 -50.77
N GLU A 246 54.44 -53.14 -51.13
CA GLU A 246 54.81 -54.20 -50.21
C GLU A 246 56.31 -54.48 -50.35
N VAL A 247 56.99 -54.54 -49.23
CA VAL A 247 58.42 -54.83 -49.13
C VAL A 247 58.59 -56.07 -48.26
N LYS A 248 59.21 -57.11 -48.81
CA LYS A 248 59.63 -58.32 -48.08
C LYS A 248 61.16 -58.39 -48.08
N PRO A 249 61.85 -57.73 -47.13
CA PRO A 249 63.33 -57.74 -47.10
C PRO A 249 63.91 -59.13 -46.89
N THR A 250 63.15 -60.01 -46.23
CA THR A 250 63.44 -61.43 -46.03
C THR A 250 62.13 -62.22 -46.12
N ASP A 251 62.21 -63.55 -46.16
CA ASP A 251 61.03 -64.43 -46.18
C ASP A 251 60.24 -64.46 -44.86
N TYR A 252 60.72 -63.78 -43.81
CA TYR A 252 60.13 -63.74 -42.47
C TYR A 252 59.48 -62.40 -42.12
N LEU A 253 59.65 -61.35 -42.96
CA LEU A 253 59.24 -59.99 -42.64
C LEU A 253 58.52 -59.36 -43.83
N ASN A 254 57.35 -58.78 -43.57
CA ASN A 254 56.53 -58.03 -44.52
C ASN A 254 56.28 -56.62 -43.96
N LEU A 255 56.53 -55.62 -44.80
CA LEU A 255 56.21 -54.22 -44.57
C LEU A 255 55.32 -53.73 -45.72
N GLY A 256 54.29 -52.95 -45.40
CA GLY A 256 53.34 -52.42 -46.38
C GLY A 256 53.00 -50.96 -46.12
N LEU A 257 52.89 -50.19 -47.20
CA LEU A 257 52.32 -48.85 -47.19
C LEU A 257 51.24 -48.76 -48.27
N GLY A 258 50.04 -48.35 -47.89
CA GLY A 258 48.88 -48.19 -48.77
C GLY A 258 48.27 -46.80 -48.69
N LEU A 259 47.61 -46.41 -49.77
CA LEU A 259 46.77 -45.22 -49.87
C LEU A 259 45.45 -45.63 -50.52
N GLN A 260 44.33 -45.22 -49.95
CA GLN A 260 43.00 -45.42 -50.53
C GLN A 260 42.13 -44.17 -50.40
N HIS A 261 41.20 -43.98 -51.32
CA HIS A 261 40.26 -42.85 -51.31
C HIS A 261 38.91 -43.24 -51.92
N ASP A 262 37.84 -42.83 -51.25
CA ASP A 262 36.46 -42.90 -51.72
C ASP A 262 35.58 -41.80 -51.08
N ASP A 263 34.36 -41.59 -51.59
CA ASP A 263 33.47 -40.49 -51.19
C ASP A 263 32.78 -40.70 -49.83
N LEU A 264 32.76 -41.94 -49.30
CA LEU A 264 32.12 -42.29 -48.03
C LEU A 264 33.14 -42.21 -46.88
N PHE A 265 34.30 -42.85 -47.02
CA PHE A 265 35.32 -42.95 -45.97
C PHE A 265 36.50 -42.00 -46.15
N GLY A 266 36.54 -41.22 -47.23
CA GLY A 266 37.60 -40.25 -47.50
C GLY A 266 38.96 -40.88 -47.79
N THR A 267 40.04 -40.09 -47.64
CA THR A 267 41.42 -40.53 -47.91
C THR A 267 42.04 -41.18 -46.68
N ASN A 268 42.50 -42.43 -46.80
CA ASN A 268 43.13 -43.19 -45.72
C ASN A 268 44.54 -43.66 -46.11
N ILE A 269 45.50 -43.56 -45.18
CA ILE A 269 46.88 -44.08 -45.33
C ILE A 269 47.01 -45.33 -44.45
N LEU A 270 47.41 -46.44 -45.07
CA LEU A 270 47.49 -47.75 -44.43
C LEU A 270 48.95 -48.14 -44.20
N PHE A 271 49.30 -48.49 -42.97
CA PHE A 271 50.60 -49.04 -42.62
C PHE A 271 50.45 -50.49 -42.16
N THR A 272 51.27 -51.38 -42.72
CA THR A 272 51.31 -52.80 -42.36
C THR A 272 52.72 -53.20 -41.96
N VAL A 273 52.83 -53.91 -40.84
CA VAL A 273 54.05 -54.63 -40.45
C VAL A 273 53.66 -56.03 -40.01
N GLY A 274 54.41 -57.04 -40.40
CA GLY A 274 54.18 -58.40 -39.92
C GLY A 274 55.37 -59.31 -40.12
N GLY A 275 55.50 -60.30 -39.26
CA GLY A 275 56.50 -61.35 -39.37
C GLY A 275 55.87 -62.73 -39.37
N THR A 276 56.49 -63.67 -40.09
CA THR A 276 56.04 -65.07 -40.25
C THR A 276 57.19 -66.04 -39.97
N PHE A 277 56.90 -67.17 -39.30
CA PHE A 277 57.89 -68.19 -38.98
C PHE A 277 57.33 -69.63 -39.06
N PRO A 278 58.03 -70.58 -39.74
CA PRO A 278 59.10 -70.32 -40.70
C PRO A 278 58.58 -69.46 -41.88
N GLY A 279 59.50 -68.94 -42.70
CA GLY A 279 59.14 -68.12 -43.86
C GLY A 279 58.30 -68.89 -44.88
N THR A 280 57.81 -68.21 -45.91
CA THR A 280 56.90 -68.80 -46.91
C THR A 280 57.54 -69.82 -47.85
N ARG A 281 58.89 -69.95 -47.85
CA ARG A 281 59.64 -70.85 -48.71
C ARG A 281 59.67 -72.30 -48.22
N PRO A 282 59.63 -73.29 -49.14
CA PRO A 282 59.87 -74.70 -48.83
C PRO A 282 61.23 -74.96 -48.15
N ALA A 283 61.29 -76.00 -47.30
CA ALA A 283 62.51 -76.39 -46.62
C ALA A 283 63.58 -76.91 -47.60
N GLY A 284 64.79 -76.32 -47.58
CA GLY A 284 65.96 -76.80 -48.36
C GLY A 284 66.28 -76.00 -49.64
N TYR A 285 65.41 -75.11 -50.09
CA TYR A 285 65.61 -74.28 -51.30
C TYR A 285 66.29 -72.95 -50.95
N ARG A 286 67.63 -72.83 -51.05
CA ARG A 286 68.37 -71.64 -50.59
C ARG A 286 69.19 -70.86 -51.61
N LYS A 287 69.28 -71.25 -52.89
CA LYS A 287 70.02 -70.47 -53.91
C LYS A 287 69.53 -70.78 -55.34
N GLU A 288 68.46 -70.13 -55.80
CA GLU A 288 68.16 -69.86 -57.23
C GLU A 288 67.13 -68.69 -57.28
N PRO A 289 67.05 -67.91 -58.36
CA PRO A 289 66.03 -66.86 -58.55
C PRO A 289 64.60 -67.44 -58.46
N GLU A 290 63.69 -66.65 -57.90
CA GLU A 290 62.27 -66.93 -57.59
C GLU A 290 61.61 -68.09 -58.38
N SER A 291 61.33 -69.22 -57.72
CA SER A 291 60.32 -70.15 -58.24
C SER A 291 58.95 -69.65 -57.78
N VAL A 292 58.03 -69.43 -58.73
CA VAL A 292 56.63 -69.04 -58.44
C VAL A 292 55.93 -70.04 -57.51
N TRP A 293 56.47 -71.26 -57.44
CA TRP A 293 56.12 -72.28 -56.46
C TRP A 293 56.23 -71.82 -54.99
N ALA A 294 57.26 -71.03 -54.63
CA ALA A 294 57.40 -70.53 -53.26
C ALA A 294 56.20 -69.69 -52.81
N ARG A 295 55.47 -69.10 -53.76
CA ARG A 295 54.30 -68.26 -53.52
C ARG A 295 53.04 -69.05 -53.18
N MET A 296 53.07 -70.38 -53.35
CA MET A 296 52.01 -71.29 -52.87
C MET A 296 51.77 -71.17 -51.37
N GLY A 297 52.82 -70.81 -50.61
CA GLY A 297 52.77 -70.57 -49.17
C GLY A 297 52.51 -69.13 -48.76
N GLU A 298 52.10 -68.20 -49.63
CA GLU A 298 51.75 -66.83 -49.19
C GLU A 298 50.41 -66.81 -48.42
N SER A 299 50.18 -65.84 -47.54
CA SER A 299 48.84 -65.64 -46.95
C SER A 299 47.90 -65.01 -47.98
N VAL A 300 46.60 -65.26 -47.86
CA VAL A 300 45.62 -64.65 -48.77
C VAL A 300 45.58 -63.14 -48.55
N SER A 301 45.75 -62.35 -49.63
CA SER A 301 45.70 -60.89 -49.56
C SER A 301 44.28 -60.39 -49.80
N ARG A 302 43.67 -59.83 -48.76
CA ARG A 302 42.29 -59.34 -48.69
C ARG A 302 42.17 -58.29 -47.58
N THR A 303 41.09 -57.50 -47.57
CA THR A 303 40.65 -56.77 -46.38
C THR A 303 40.24 -57.79 -45.30
N ALA A 304 40.87 -57.69 -44.13
CA ALA A 304 40.75 -58.69 -43.07
C ALA A 304 39.69 -58.35 -42.00
N SER A 305 39.28 -57.09 -41.90
CA SER A 305 38.23 -56.61 -41.00
C SER A 305 36.97 -56.24 -41.80
N ILE A 306 35.79 -56.47 -41.24
CA ILE A 306 34.50 -56.11 -41.86
C ILE A 306 34.39 -54.59 -41.90
N VAL A 307 34.09 -53.99 -43.05
CA VAL A 307 33.87 -52.55 -43.21
C VAL A 307 32.49 -52.18 -42.65
N VAL A 308 32.40 -51.14 -41.82
CA VAL A 308 31.17 -50.67 -41.16
C VAL A 308 30.98 -49.16 -41.38
N ASP A 309 29.73 -48.73 -41.59
CA ASP A 309 29.31 -47.31 -41.69
C ASP A 309 28.34 -46.92 -40.55
N GLN A 310 28.45 -45.69 -40.05
CA GLN A 310 27.59 -45.16 -38.97
C GLN A 310 26.61 -44.10 -39.50
N GLN A 311 25.32 -44.27 -39.21
CA GLN A 311 24.21 -43.54 -39.83
C GLN A 311 23.35 -42.82 -38.79
N VAL A 312 22.76 -41.67 -39.17
CA VAL A 312 21.79 -40.91 -38.37
C VAL A 312 20.51 -40.72 -39.18
N GLU A 313 19.38 -41.19 -38.67
CA GLU A 313 18.04 -41.09 -39.29
C GLU A 313 17.10 -40.25 -38.42
N SER A 314 16.22 -39.46 -39.04
CA SER A 314 15.16 -38.72 -38.34
C SER A 314 13.80 -38.97 -38.99
N GLU A 315 12.81 -39.36 -38.18
CA GLU A 315 11.43 -39.55 -38.58
C GLU A 315 10.52 -38.51 -37.90
N THR A 316 9.48 -38.05 -38.60
CA THR A 316 8.48 -37.13 -38.04
C THR A 316 7.09 -37.72 -38.20
N PHE A 317 6.38 -37.83 -37.09
CA PHE A 317 5.00 -38.27 -37.01
C PHE A 317 4.09 -37.12 -36.58
N THR A 318 3.01 -36.87 -37.32
CA THR A 318 1.97 -35.92 -36.92
C THR A 318 0.65 -36.67 -36.76
N GLY A 319 0.09 -36.68 -35.56
CA GLY A 319 -1.12 -37.43 -35.26
C GLY A 319 -1.43 -37.56 -33.77
N PRO A 320 -2.49 -38.32 -33.43
CA PRO A 320 -2.86 -38.55 -32.05
C PRO A 320 -1.80 -39.38 -31.31
N SER A 321 -1.54 -39.02 -30.07
CA SER A 321 -0.66 -39.71 -29.14
C SER A 321 -1.16 -39.49 -27.70
N THR A 322 -0.58 -40.20 -26.75
CA THR A 322 -0.83 -39.99 -25.33
C THR A 322 0.49 -39.66 -24.65
N VAL A 323 0.53 -38.53 -23.95
CA VAL A 323 1.72 -38.04 -23.23
C VAL A 323 1.43 -37.95 -21.74
N THR A 324 2.44 -38.12 -20.90
CA THR A 324 2.29 -38.00 -19.44
C THR A 324 2.39 -36.53 -19.02
N ALA A 325 1.46 -36.07 -18.17
CA ALA A 325 1.47 -34.72 -17.63
C ALA A 325 2.74 -34.48 -16.80
N THR A 326 3.55 -33.53 -17.23
CA THR A 326 4.86 -33.22 -16.63
C THR A 326 4.78 -31.89 -15.89
N ASN A 327 5.33 -31.85 -14.68
CA ASN A 327 5.45 -30.64 -13.89
C ASN A 327 6.43 -29.68 -14.57
N PRO A 328 6.00 -28.49 -15.00
CA PRO A 328 6.89 -27.54 -15.67
C PRO A 328 8.00 -27.00 -14.77
N ALA A 329 7.84 -27.04 -13.44
CA ALA A 329 8.84 -26.55 -12.49
C ALA A 329 10.03 -27.51 -12.32
N THR A 330 9.82 -28.82 -12.45
CA THR A 330 10.84 -29.85 -12.21
C THR A 330 11.25 -30.60 -13.48
N GLY A 331 10.44 -30.56 -14.53
CA GLY A 331 10.59 -31.39 -15.73
C GLY A 331 10.31 -32.88 -15.50
N GLN A 332 9.76 -33.26 -14.34
CA GLN A 332 9.40 -34.63 -14.00
C GLN A 332 7.87 -34.83 -14.06
N PRO A 333 7.39 -36.07 -14.29
CA PRO A 333 5.95 -36.36 -14.25
C PRO A 333 5.31 -35.94 -12.93
N TRP A 334 4.08 -35.42 -12.99
CA TRP A 334 3.26 -35.29 -11.80
C TRP A 334 2.95 -36.68 -11.21
N VAL A 335 3.05 -36.79 -9.89
CA VAL A 335 2.77 -38.03 -9.15
C VAL A 335 1.48 -37.85 -8.35
N PHE A 336 0.43 -38.54 -8.78
CA PHE A 336 -0.89 -38.53 -8.14
C PHE A 336 -1.03 -39.70 -7.18
N VAL A 337 -1.28 -39.39 -5.91
CA VAL A 337 -1.65 -40.35 -4.88
C VAL A 337 -3.14 -40.23 -4.64
N HIS A 338 -3.90 -41.27 -5.00
CA HIS A 338 -5.34 -41.28 -4.92
C HIS A 338 -5.84 -41.79 -3.56
N VAL A 339 -6.82 -41.07 -3.01
CA VAL A 339 -7.51 -41.42 -1.76
C VAL A 339 -9.02 -41.52 -2.02
N THR A 340 -9.65 -42.61 -1.55
CA THR A 340 -11.10 -42.79 -1.62
C THR A 340 -11.62 -43.68 -0.48
N GLU A 341 -12.89 -43.52 -0.11
CA GLU A 341 -13.54 -44.35 0.92
C GLU A 341 -13.49 -45.83 0.51
N GLY A 342 -13.02 -46.69 1.41
CA GLY A 342 -12.87 -48.13 1.16
C GLY A 342 -11.63 -48.53 0.35
N GLY A 343 -10.73 -47.60 0.00
CA GLY A 343 -9.39 -47.90 -0.48
C GLY A 343 -8.61 -48.72 0.56
N ASN A 344 -7.61 -49.53 0.16
CA ASN A 344 -6.87 -50.43 1.07
C ASN A 344 -5.48 -50.83 0.53
N SER A 345 -4.91 -50.06 -0.40
CA SER A 345 -3.76 -50.55 -1.20
C SER A 345 -2.63 -49.51 -1.33
N ASP A 346 -2.20 -49.14 -2.54
CA ASP A 346 -0.89 -48.51 -2.80
C ASP A 346 -0.97 -47.05 -3.29
N GLY A 347 -2.17 -46.45 -3.29
CA GLY A 347 -2.38 -45.05 -3.66
C GLY A 347 -2.44 -44.79 -5.16
N THR A 348 -2.43 -45.84 -5.99
CA THR A 348 -2.67 -45.71 -7.44
C THR A 348 -4.15 -45.42 -7.73
N PHE A 349 -4.46 -44.99 -8.95
CA PHE A 349 -5.83 -44.73 -9.38
C PHE A 349 -6.73 -45.97 -9.28
N GLU A 350 -6.19 -47.14 -9.63
CA GLU A 350 -6.85 -48.44 -9.62
C GLU A 350 -6.92 -49.05 -8.20
N SER A 351 -6.01 -48.63 -7.31
CA SER A 351 -5.84 -49.18 -5.96
C SER A 351 -5.53 -48.07 -4.92
N PRO A 352 -6.47 -47.14 -4.69
CA PRO A 352 -6.28 -45.96 -3.84
C PRO A 352 -6.11 -46.29 -2.34
N PHE A 353 -5.57 -45.34 -1.58
CA PHE A 353 -5.53 -45.38 -0.12
C PHE A 353 -6.91 -45.13 0.50
N ALA A 354 -7.09 -45.59 1.74
CA ALA A 354 -8.33 -45.46 2.50
C ALA A 354 -8.48 -44.07 3.11
N THR A 355 -7.36 -43.47 3.52
CA THR A 355 -7.32 -42.24 4.32
C THR A 355 -6.36 -41.21 3.76
N VAL A 356 -6.64 -39.92 4.01
CA VAL A 356 -5.69 -38.83 3.67
C VAL A 356 -4.36 -39.01 4.42
N GLN A 357 -4.36 -39.53 5.65
CA GLN A 357 -3.13 -39.78 6.43
C GLN A 357 -2.17 -40.75 5.74
N GLU A 358 -2.69 -41.82 5.10
CA GLU A 358 -1.86 -42.73 4.31
C GLU A 358 -1.29 -42.04 3.07
N GLY A 359 -2.12 -41.23 2.39
CA GLY A 359 -1.70 -40.48 1.21
C GLY A 359 -0.57 -39.48 1.49
N VAL A 360 -0.69 -38.68 2.54
CA VAL A 360 0.39 -37.75 2.94
C VAL A 360 1.64 -38.49 3.45
N GLY A 361 1.48 -39.70 3.99
CA GLY A 361 2.58 -40.52 4.52
C GLY A 361 3.54 -41.06 3.46
N VAL A 362 3.14 -41.14 2.19
CA VAL A 362 3.99 -41.59 1.07
C VAL A 362 4.52 -40.45 0.20
N ALA A 363 4.05 -39.22 0.42
CA ALA A 363 4.37 -38.08 -0.40
C ALA A 363 5.83 -37.61 -0.20
N GLN A 364 6.50 -37.19 -1.27
CA GLN A 364 7.85 -36.64 -1.21
C GLN A 364 7.84 -35.13 -1.44
N SER A 365 8.71 -34.40 -0.74
CA SER A 365 8.84 -32.95 -0.85
C SER A 365 9.69 -32.48 -2.05
N ASP A 366 9.59 -33.18 -3.18
CA ASP A 366 10.34 -32.89 -4.41
C ASP A 366 9.61 -31.87 -5.32
N GLY A 367 8.34 -31.58 -5.03
CA GLY A 367 7.48 -30.68 -5.79
C GLY A 367 6.61 -31.35 -6.84
N ASN A 368 6.61 -32.68 -6.94
CA ASN A 368 5.86 -33.45 -7.95
C ASN A 368 4.61 -34.15 -7.41
N TYR A 369 4.42 -34.20 -6.09
CA TYR A 369 3.35 -34.99 -5.47
C TYR A 369 2.04 -34.21 -5.31
N ILE A 370 0.94 -34.84 -5.73
CA ILE A 370 -0.43 -34.39 -5.54
C ILE A 370 -1.24 -35.50 -4.87
N ILE A 371 -1.76 -35.21 -3.69
CA ILE A 371 -2.71 -36.10 -2.99
C ILE A 371 -4.10 -35.72 -3.44
N TYR A 372 -4.73 -36.58 -4.24
CA TYR A 372 -6.02 -36.30 -4.88
C TYR A 372 -7.14 -37.14 -4.27
N VAL A 373 -7.98 -36.47 -3.48
CA VAL A 373 -9.11 -37.10 -2.78
C VAL A 373 -10.34 -37.12 -3.69
N ARG A 374 -10.81 -38.33 -4.02
CA ARG A 374 -11.89 -38.56 -4.99
C ARG A 374 -13.28 -38.29 -4.37
N SER A 375 -14.27 -38.06 -5.22
CA SER A 375 -15.66 -37.86 -4.79
C SER A 375 -16.21 -39.12 -4.10
N GLY A 376 -16.85 -38.95 -2.94
CA GLY A 376 -17.39 -40.07 -2.14
C GLY A 376 -16.45 -40.61 -1.06
N ALA A 377 -15.33 -39.93 -0.79
CA ALA A 377 -14.29 -40.41 0.13
C ALA A 377 -14.45 -40.04 1.63
N ALA A 378 -15.53 -39.36 2.03
CA ALA A 378 -15.40 -38.35 3.09
C ALA A 378 -16.38 -38.48 4.27
N SER A 379 -16.50 -39.66 4.89
CA SER A 379 -17.24 -39.78 6.16
C SER A 379 -16.43 -40.25 7.37
N GLY A 380 -15.10 -40.47 7.24
CA GLY A 380 -14.31 -41.07 8.32
C GLY A 380 -12.85 -40.59 8.51
N ASP A 381 -12.34 -39.66 7.70
CA ASP A 381 -10.96 -39.16 7.90
C ASP A 381 -10.87 -38.27 9.14
N THR A 382 -10.14 -38.77 10.13
CA THR A 382 -9.97 -38.12 11.43
C THR A 382 -8.52 -38.14 11.92
N GLY A 383 -8.16 -37.13 12.70
CA GLY A 383 -6.84 -37.02 13.34
C GLY A 383 -5.97 -35.90 12.76
N PRO A 384 -4.85 -35.54 13.42
CA PRO A 384 -3.95 -34.52 12.92
C PRO A 384 -3.12 -35.06 11.73
N ILE A 385 -2.99 -34.27 10.67
CA ILE A 385 -2.14 -34.58 9.50
C ILE A 385 -1.17 -33.43 9.24
N THR A 386 -0.06 -33.72 8.57
CA THR A 386 0.87 -32.70 8.04
C THR A 386 0.97 -32.86 6.54
N ILE A 387 0.74 -31.79 5.78
CA ILE A 387 0.98 -31.76 4.34
C ILE A 387 2.46 -31.43 4.14
N PRO A 388 3.27 -32.33 3.56
CA PRO A 388 4.70 -32.09 3.41
C PRO A 388 5.00 -30.90 2.49
N ALA A 389 6.22 -30.38 2.60
CA ALA A 389 6.64 -29.23 1.80
C ALA A 389 6.49 -29.53 0.30
N LYS A 390 6.05 -28.54 -0.48
CA LYS A 390 5.83 -28.63 -1.93
C LYS A 390 4.82 -29.69 -2.40
N VAL A 391 3.98 -30.21 -1.50
CA VAL A 391 2.90 -31.17 -1.83
C VAL A 391 1.56 -30.46 -1.91
N GLN A 392 0.72 -30.89 -2.85
CA GLN A 392 -0.65 -30.38 -3.00
C GLN A 392 -1.67 -31.41 -2.50
N LEU A 393 -2.51 -31.04 -1.54
CA LEU A 393 -3.67 -31.81 -1.10
C LEU A 393 -4.94 -31.23 -1.72
N LEU A 394 -5.48 -31.92 -2.71
CA LEU A 394 -6.58 -31.46 -3.55
C LEU A 394 -7.79 -32.41 -3.44
N SER A 395 -8.98 -31.83 -3.29
CA SER A 395 -10.25 -32.56 -3.34
C SER A 395 -10.93 -32.40 -4.69
N ALA A 396 -11.57 -33.48 -5.15
CA ALA A 396 -12.49 -33.53 -6.28
C ALA A 396 -13.78 -32.69 -6.08
N GLY A 397 -14.00 -32.10 -4.90
CA GLY A 397 -15.19 -31.31 -4.58
C GLY A 397 -15.37 -30.07 -5.44
N VAL A 398 -14.26 -29.42 -5.79
CA VAL A 398 -14.19 -28.21 -6.62
C VAL A 398 -13.41 -28.48 -7.90
N LEU A 399 -13.50 -27.61 -8.90
CA LEU A 399 -12.67 -27.71 -10.10
C LEU A 399 -11.19 -27.60 -9.69
N GLN A 400 -10.40 -28.61 -10.04
CA GLN A 400 -8.96 -28.61 -9.79
C GLN A 400 -8.24 -28.56 -11.13
N GLU A 401 -7.26 -27.67 -11.23
CA GLU A 401 -6.42 -27.52 -12.41
C GLU A 401 -4.96 -27.60 -11.99
N ILE A 402 -4.12 -28.18 -12.83
CA ILE A 402 -2.68 -28.26 -12.65
C ILE A 402 -1.96 -27.71 -13.87
N ASP A 403 -0.79 -27.12 -13.65
CA ASP A 403 0.06 -26.67 -14.75
C ASP A 403 0.87 -27.86 -15.32
N THR A 404 0.99 -27.92 -16.64
CA THR A 404 1.67 -29.00 -17.35
C THR A 404 2.61 -28.43 -18.40
N GLN A 405 3.80 -28.99 -18.53
CA GLN A 405 4.77 -28.58 -19.54
C GLN A 405 4.21 -28.72 -20.98
N GLN A 406 3.29 -29.65 -21.18
CA GLN A 406 2.71 -29.97 -22.48
C GLN A 406 1.66 -28.94 -22.95
N LEU A 407 0.73 -28.56 -22.07
CA LEU A 407 -0.50 -27.83 -22.44
C LEU A 407 -0.79 -26.60 -21.57
N GLY A 408 0.03 -26.31 -20.56
CA GLY A 408 -0.30 -25.32 -19.53
C GLY A 408 -1.32 -25.87 -18.53
N LEU A 409 -2.30 -25.05 -18.12
CA LEU A 409 -3.35 -25.46 -17.18
C LEU A 409 -4.27 -26.53 -17.76
N VAL A 410 -4.39 -27.65 -17.05
CA VAL A 410 -5.24 -28.79 -17.38
C VAL A 410 -6.14 -29.12 -16.19
N ALA A 411 -7.44 -29.23 -16.43
CA ALA A 411 -8.41 -29.67 -15.42
C ALA A 411 -8.23 -31.16 -15.07
N LEU A 412 -8.23 -31.46 -13.77
CA LEU A 412 -8.11 -32.82 -13.27
C LEU A 412 -9.41 -33.60 -13.50
N PRO A 413 -9.32 -34.86 -13.97
CA PRO A 413 -10.47 -35.75 -14.09
C PRO A 413 -11.20 -35.90 -12.76
N PHE A 414 -12.53 -36.03 -12.83
CA PHE A 414 -13.43 -36.20 -11.67
C PHE A 414 -13.49 -35.01 -10.70
N SER A 415 -12.83 -33.89 -11.00
CA SER A 415 -12.95 -32.67 -10.19
C SER A 415 -14.30 -31.99 -10.41
N ASN A 416 -14.62 -31.00 -9.58
CA ASN A 416 -15.88 -30.25 -9.62
C ASN A 416 -17.14 -31.09 -9.35
N SER A 417 -17.05 -32.08 -8.46
CA SER A 417 -18.20 -32.90 -8.04
C SER A 417 -19.27 -32.13 -7.25
N GLY A 418 -18.96 -30.92 -6.78
CA GLY A 418 -19.88 -30.04 -6.06
C GLY A 418 -20.05 -30.36 -4.57
N GLN A 419 -19.25 -31.26 -4.01
CA GLN A 419 -19.27 -31.65 -2.60
C GLN A 419 -17.86 -31.58 -2.01
N LEU A 420 -17.62 -30.66 -1.06
CA LEU A 420 -16.33 -30.55 -0.36
C LEU A 420 -16.04 -31.83 0.44
N THR A 421 -14.76 -32.21 0.50
CA THR A 421 -14.32 -33.36 1.29
C THR A 421 -14.33 -33.02 2.77
N ASN A 422 -15.15 -33.71 3.57
CA ASN A 422 -15.11 -33.55 5.04
C ASN A 422 -13.83 -34.15 5.63
N PHE A 423 -13.22 -33.44 6.56
CA PHE A 423 -12.09 -33.90 7.35
C PHE A 423 -12.24 -33.44 8.80
N THR A 424 -11.96 -34.32 9.78
CA THR A 424 -12.04 -33.95 11.21
C THR A 424 -10.67 -34.00 11.89
N GLY A 425 -10.10 -32.85 12.23
CA GLY A 425 -8.80 -32.77 12.89
C GLY A 425 -8.05 -31.50 12.54
N THR A 426 -6.78 -31.45 12.94
CA THR A 426 -5.88 -30.33 12.60
C THR A 426 -5.05 -30.66 11.36
N ILE A 427 -4.96 -29.74 10.40
CA ILE A 427 -4.03 -29.84 9.27
C ILE A 427 -2.86 -28.90 9.52
N THR A 428 -1.64 -29.46 9.58
CA THR A 428 -0.41 -28.67 9.60
C THR A 428 0.14 -28.53 8.19
N MET A 429 0.46 -27.30 7.79
CA MET A 429 1.03 -26.98 6.47
C MET A 429 2.55 -26.87 6.57
N GLU A 430 3.29 -27.48 5.65
CA GLU A 430 4.72 -27.18 5.42
C GLU A 430 4.91 -26.23 4.23
N ASP A 431 6.16 -25.84 3.95
CA ASP A 431 6.46 -24.77 3.02
C ASP A 431 6.09 -25.14 1.57
N GLN A 432 5.52 -24.17 0.84
CA GLN A 432 5.01 -24.31 -0.53
C GLN A 432 3.93 -25.40 -0.70
N SER A 433 3.23 -25.77 0.38
CA SER A 433 2.10 -26.71 0.30
C SER A 433 0.79 -26.02 -0.12
N VAL A 434 -0.12 -26.82 -0.68
CA VAL A 434 -1.44 -26.36 -1.15
C VAL A 434 -2.55 -27.20 -0.53
N LEU A 435 -3.60 -26.57 -0.03
CA LEU A 435 -4.84 -27.20 0.40
C LEU A 435 -6.02 -26.68 -0.43
N SER A 436 -6.84 -27.56 -1.01
CA SER A 436 -8.03 -27.14 -1.76
C SER A 436 -9.22 -28.10 -1.72
N GLY A 437 -10.43 -27.56 -1.54
CA GLY A 437 -11.69 -28.28 -1.69
C GLY A 437 -12.15 -29.06 -0.44
N PHE A 438 -11.72 -28.65 0.76
CA PHE A 438 -12.02 -29.37 2.00
C PHE A 438 -13.03 -28.64 2.88
N ASN A 439 -13.84 -29.42 3.61
CA ASN A 439 -14.66 -28.98 4.74
C ASN A 439 -14.06 -29.55 6.04
N LEU A 440 -13.20 -28.76 6.67
CA LEU A 440 -12.41 -29.12 7.85
C LEU A 440 -13.17 -28.76 9.13
N THR A 441 -13.26 -29.69 10.07
CA THR A 441 -13.75 -29.44 11.43
C THR A 441 -12.72 -29.86 12.47
N SER A 442 -12.31 -28.97 13.36
CA SER A 442 -11.43 -29.28 14.48
C SER A 442 -12.12 -29.03 15.82
N ASN A 443 -12.09 -30.04 16.69
CA ASN A 443 -12.62 -29.96 18.05
C ASN A 443 -11.53 -30.05 19.12
N ASN A 444 -10.27 -30.25 18.72
CA ASN A 444 -9.11 -30.39 19.59
C ASN A 444 -7.93 -29.67 18.90
N GLY A 445 -7.66 -28.43 19.27
CA GLY A 445 -6.63 -27.58 18.65
C GLY A 445 -7.15 -26.75 17.45
N PRO A 446 -6.23 -26.11 16.67
CA PRO A 446 -6.61 -25.28 15.53
C PRO A 446 -7.19 -26.09 14.37
N GLY A 447 -7.88 -25.43 13.44
CA GLY A 447 -8.24 -26.03 12.15
C GLY A 447 -7.00 -26.25 11.30
N ILE A 448 -6.35 -25.15 10.90
CA ILE A 448 -5.08 -25.17 10.17
C ILE A 448 -3.97 -24.53 11.00
N VAL A 449 -2.78 -25.12 10.93
CA VAL A 449 -1.54 -24.59 11.52
C VAL A 449 -0.52 -24.29 10.41
N ALA A 450 -0.05 -23.05 10.34
CA ALA A 450 0.98 -22.58 9.40
C ALA A 450 2.13 -21.92 10.17
N ARG A 451 3.26 -22.63 10.34
CA ARG A 451 4.38 -22.17 11.21
C ARG A 451 5.73 -22.24 10.52
N ASN A 452 6.54 -21.19 10.64
CA ASN A 452 7.91 -21.15 10.08
C ASN A 452 7.95 -21.37 8.56
N LEU A 453 7.05 -20.70 7.84
CA LEU A 453 6.82 -20.91 6.40
C LEU A 453 7.19 -19.66 5.58
N ASP A 454 7.60 -19.86 4.33
CA ASP A 454 7.74 -18.80 3.35
C ASP A 454 6.42 -18.64 2.59
N PHE A 455 5.86 -19.72 2.04
CA PHE A 455 4.65 -19.63 1.22
C PHE A 455 3.69 -20.81 1.42
N VAL A 456 2.39 -20.56 1.54
CA VAL A 456 1.36 -21.61 1.42
C VAL A 456 0.09 -21.06 0.76
N THR A 457 -0.67 -21.94 0.14
CA THR A 457 -1.96 -21.61 -0.46
C THR A 457 -3.09 -22.46 0.14
N ILE A 458 -4.12 -21.81 0.64
CA ILE A 458 -5.38 -22.44 1.05
C ILE A 458 -6.48 -21.87 0.16
N ARG A 459 -7.22 -22.73 -0.53
CA ARG A 459 -8.28 -22.25 -1.41
C ARG A 459 -9.54 -23.10 -1.41
N ASP A 460 -10.66 -22.48 -1.74
CA ASP A 460 -11.94 -23.15 -2.00
C ASP A 460 -12.34 -24.12 -0.87
N SER A 461 -12.07 -23.73 0.37
CA SER A 461 -12.20 -24.59 1.56
C SER A 461 -13.03 -23.93 2.65
N SER A 462 -13.61 -24.74 3.52
CA SER A 462 -14.34 -24.32 4.71
C SER A 462 -13.66 -24.92 5.94
N ILE A 463 -13.25 -24.09 6.88
CA ILE A 463 -12.52 -24.52 8.08
C ILE A 463 -13.27 -24.03 9.30
N THR A 464 -13.71 -24.97 10.14
CA THR A 464 -14.40 -24.69 11.40
C THR A 464 -13.57 -25.24 12.57
N SER A 465 -13.38 -24.43 13.61
CA SER A 465 -12.75 -24.87 14.86
C SER A 465 -13.58 -24.46 16.07
N SER A 466 -13.55 -25.27 17.13
CA SER A 466 -14.23 -25.00 18.41
C SER A 466 -13.33 -25.06 19.65
N SER A 467 -12.03 -25.33 19.47
CA SER A 467 -11.05 -25.46 20.57
C SER A 467 -9.97 -24.38 20.55
N GLU A 468 -9.42 -24.07 19.38
CA GLU A 468 -8.51 -22.94 19.14
C GLU A 468 -8.87 -22.25 17.83
N ALA A 469 -8.03 -21.34 17.31
CA ALA A 469 -8.34 -20.60 16.09
C ALA A 469 -8.60 -21.50 14.86
N ALA A 470 -9.51 -21.09 13.97
CA ALA A 470 -9.73 -21.82 12.71
C ALA A 470 -8.46 -21.83 11.83
N LEU A 471 -7.73 -20.70 11.81
CA LEU A 471 -6.38 -20.62 11.27
C LEU A 471 -5.41 -20.06 12.31
N LEU A 472 -4.32 -20.78 12.56
CA LEU A 472 -3.18 -20.34 13.36
C LEU A 472 -1.96 -20.13 12.46
N VAL A 473 -1.41 -18.93 12.45
CA VAL A 473 -0.22 -18.55 11.65
C VAL A 473 0.87 -18.00 12.55
N GLU A 474 2.09 -18.55 12.49
CA GLU A 474 3.20 -18.08 13.33
C GLU A 474 4.53 -18.06 12.57
N ASN A 475 5.31 -16.99 12.74
CA ASN A 475 6.67 -16.84 12.22
C ASN A 475 6.78 -17.11 10.71
N THR A 476 6.12 -16.31 9.88
CA THR A 476 6.18 -16.48 8.41
C THR A 476 7.10 -15.44 7.78
N THR A 477 7.87 -15.87 6.77
CA THR A 477 8.83 -15.00 6.06
C THR A 477 8.32 -14.51 4.71
N GLY A 478 7.32 -15.18 4.14
CA GLY A 478 6.65 -14.78 2.90
C GLY A 478 5.13 -14.66 3.06
N THR A 479 4.36 -15.21 2.12
CA THR A 479 2.91 -14.97 2.01
C THR A 479 2.09 -16.22 2.30
N ILE A 480 1.12 -16.08 3.21
CA ILE A 480 0.04 -17.04 3.41
C ILE A 480 -1.18 -16.56 2.60
N ALA A 481 -1.53 -17.29 1.55
CA ALA A 481 -2.60 -16.91 0.63
C ALA A 481 -3.88 -17.73 0.88
N LEU A 482 -4.98 -17.03 1.16
CA LEU A 482 -6.31 -17.62 1.28
C LEU A 482 -7.22 -17.10 0.18
N THR A 483 -7.75 -18.02 -0.64
CA THR A 483 -8.70 -17.67 -1.73
C THR A 483 -10.01 -18.45 -1.58
N ASN A 484 -11.16 -17.79 -1.66
CA ASN A 484 -12.49 -18.45 -1.53
C ASN A 484 -12.58 -19.37 -0.29
N THR A 485 -12.00 -18.96 0.82
CA THR A 485 -11.88 -19.81 2.01
C THR A 485 -12.72 -19.26 3.15
N ASN A 486 -13.55 -20.10 3.77
CA ASN A 486 -14.34 -19.73 4.95
C ASN A 486 -13.62 -20.18 6.21
N LEU A 487 -13.25 -19.26 7.10
CA LEU A 487 -12.73 -19.57 8.43
C LEU A 487 -13.82 -19.30 9.47
N THR A 488 -14.15 -20.28 10.29
CA THR A 488 -15.20 -20.19 11.32
C THR A 488 -14.66 -20.62 12.69
N GLY A 489 -14.49 -19.67 13.61
CA GLY A 489 -14.22 -19.94 15.02
C GLY A 489 -15.51 -19.94 15.84
N ASN A 490 -15.95 -21.11 16.31
CA ASN A 490 -17.14 -21.26 17.16
C ASN A 490 -16.74 -21.38 18.64
N GLY A 491 -16.92 -20.31 19.42
CA GLY A 491 -16.41 -20.22 20.79
C GLY A 491 -14.92 -19.88 20.85
N VAL A 492 -14.31 -19.48 19.73
CA VAL A 492 -12.87 -19.26 19.54
C VAL A 492 -12.61 -18.22 18.44
N PRO A 493 -11.40 -17.66 18.31
CA PRO A 493 -11.06 -16.77 17.20
C PRO A 493 -11.17 -17.45 15.82
N ALA A 494 -11.46 -16.66 14.78
CA ALA A 494 -11.36 -17.16 13.40
C ALA A 494 -9.89 -17.30 12.95
N LEU A 495 -9.06 -16.34 13.37
CA LEU A 495 -7.65 -16.23 12.98
C LEU A 495 -6.81 -15.75 14.16
N VAL A 496 -5.70 -16.44 14.41
CA VAL A 496 -4.63 -15.99 15.30
C VAL A 496 -3.32 -16.00 14.54
N GLY A 497 -2.63 -14.86 14.53
CA GLY A 497 -1.43 -14.63 13.77
C GLY A 497 -0.33 -13.95 14.59
N THR A 498 0.91 -14.48 14.56
CA THR A 498 2.07 -13.83 15.20
C THR A 498 3.29 -13.83 14.29
N ASN A 499 4.04 -12.71 14.24
CA ASN A 499 5.21 -12.53 13.39
C ASN A 499 4.96 -12.96 11.94
N ILE A 500 4.02 -12.29 11.28
CA ILE A 500 3.63 -12.62 9.92
C ILE A 500 4.32 -11.67 8.94
N HIS A 501 4.91 -12.17 7.87
CA HIS A 501 5.29 -11.28 6.78
C HIS A 501 4.05 -10.81 6.03
N SER A 502 3.38 -11.68 5.25
CA SER A 502 2.14 -11.32 4.56
C SER A 502 1.02 -12.36 4.75
N LEU A 503 -0.21 -11.89 4.92
CA LEU A 503 -1.43 -12.68 4.95
C LEU A 503 -2.48 -12.01 4.06
N THR A 504 -2.81 -12.67 2.96
CA THR A 504 -3.79 -12.15 1.98
C THR A 504 -5.04 -13.01 1.98
N PHE A 505 -6.19 -12.39 2.25
CA PHE A 505 -7.50 -13.03 2.20
C PHE A 505 -8.30 -12.46 1.03
N THR A 506 -8.68 -13.30 0.07
CA THR A 506 -9.42 -12.89 -1.13
C THR A 506 -10.57 -13.83 -1.43
N GLY A 507 -11.81 -13.36 -1.22
CA GLY A 507 -12.98 -14.22 -1.34
C GLY A 507 -13.10 -15.22 -0.18
N GLY A 508 -14.33 -15.58 0.15
CA GLY A 508 -14.66 -16.34 1.37
C GLY A 508 -15.12 -15.43 2.52
N SER A 509 -15.09 -15.97 3.74
CA SER A 509 -15.55 -15.26 4.93
C SER A 509 -14.73 -15.57 6.19
N LEU A 510 -14.63 -14.59 7.09
CA LEU A 510 -13.98 -14.72 8.40
C LEU A 510 -15.03 -14.60 9.50
N THR A 511 -15.45 -15.71 10.10
CA THR A 511 -16.50 -15.75 11.11
C THR A 511 -15.94 -16.13 12.48
N SER A 512 -16.20 -15.32 13.52
CA SER A 512 -15.95 -15.69 14.91
C SER A 512 -17.17 -15.38 15.76
N SER A 513 -17.61 -16.34 16.57
CA SER A 513 -18.75 -16.18 17.47
C SER A 513 -18.41 -16.62 18.88
N ASN A 514 -18.74 -15.82 19.89
CA ASN A 514 -18.54 -16.14 21.32
C ASN A 514 -17.08 -16.44 21.69
N SER A 515 -16.11 -15.81 21.02
CA SER A 515 -14.69 -15.98 21.35
C SER A 515 -14.39 -15.48 22.77
N PRO A 516 -13.70 -16.25 23.63
CA PRO A 516 -13.31 -15.82 24.98
C PRO A 516 -12.19 -14.76 24.96
N THR A 517 -11.64 -14.48 23.78
CA THR A 517 -10.63 -13.45 23.51
C THR A 517 -11.12 -12.57 22.35
N ASN A 518 -10.23 -12.18 21.46
CA ASN A 518 -10.57 -11.45 20.24
C ASN A 518 -11.25 -12.33 19.21
N GLY A 519 -12.02 -11.73 18.28
CA GLY A 519 -12.52 -12.46 17.12
C GLY A 519 -11.41 -12.81 16.12
N ILE A 520 -10.49 -11.87 15.91
CA ILE A 520 -9.26 -12.02 15.12
C ILE A 520 -8.10 -11.36 15.86
N THR A 521 -6.95 -12.01 15.91
CA THR A 521 -5.70 -11.41 16.42
C THR A 521 -4.59 -11.60 15.41
N VAL A 522 -3.90 -10.52 15.07
CA VAL A 522 -2.70 -10.54 14.23
C VAL A 522 -1.65 -9.59 14.80
N ASN A 523 -0.43 -10.09 14.98
CA ASN A 523 0.67 -9.36 15.58
C ASN A 523 1.92 -9.49 14.71
N GLY A 524 2.73 -8.44 14.62
CA GLY A 524 4.03 -8.53 13.94
C GLY A 524 3.94 -8.56 12.42
N ILE A 525 2.99 -7.84 11.80
CA ILE A 525 2.89 -7.78 10.33
C ILE A 525 4.04 -6.93 9.77
N THR A 526 4.86 -7.49 8.88
CA THR A 526 5.97 -6.75 8.22
C THR A 526 5.76 -6.50 6.73
N GLY A 527 4.89 -7.26 6.08
CA GLY A 527 4.50 -7.14 4.67
C GLY A 527 3.05 -6.64 4.55
N ASN A 528 2.14 -7.42 3.96
CA ASN A 528 0.74 -7.01 3.74
C ASN A 528 -0.23 -7.85 4.57
N LEU A 529 -1.15 -7.20 5.28
CA LEU A 529 -2.33 -7.80 5.88
C LEU A 529 -3.58 -7.29 5.15
N SER A 530 -4.32 -8.19 4.52
CA SER A 530 -5.62 -7.87 3.91
C SER A 530 -6.70 -8.77 4.50
N LEU A 531 -7.59 -8.19 5.30
CA LEU A 531 -8.74 -8.85 5.89
C LEU A 531 -10.03 -8.27 5.33
N ALA A 532 -10.92 -9.11 4.82
CA ALA A 532 -12.19 -8.68 4.26
C ALA A 532 -13.33 -9.67 4.52
N ASN A 533 -14.58 -9.20 4.40
CA ASN A 533 -15.79 -10.03 4.41
C ASN A 533 -15.95 -10.90 5.68
N GLY A 534 -15.85 -10.29 6.85
CA GLY A 534 -15.97 -11.03 8.12
C GLY A 534 -17.23 -10.73 8.92
N LYS A 535 -17.57 -11.65 9.83
CA LYS A 535 -18.63 -11.51 10.82
C LYS A 535 -18.11 -11.91 12.19
N ILE A 536 -18.10 -10.96 13.12
CA ILE A 536 -17.62 -11.17 14.48
C ILE A 536 -18.75 -10.83 15.44
N THR A 537 -19.15 -11.78 16.27
CA THR A 537 -20.24 -11.61 17.25
C THR A 537 -19.82 -12.07 18.64
N ASP A 538 -20.07 -11.24 19.65
CA ASP A 538 -19.89 -11.59 21.07
C ASP A 538 -18.45 -12.00 21.46
N SER A 539 -17.42 -11.34 20.91
CA SER A 539 -16.05 -11.49 21.40
C SER A 539 -15.90 -10.88 22.80
N GLN A 540 -15.24 -11.58 23.72
CA GLN A 540 -15.04 -11.10 25.10
C GLN A 540 -13.92 -10.04 25.23
N ALA A 541 -13.24 -9.71 24.12
CA ALA A 541 -12.27 -8.61 24.04
C ALA A 541 -12.49 -7.80 22.75
N GLU A 542 -11.48 -7.62 21.90
CA GLU A 542 -11.62 -6.90 20.63
C GLU A 542 -12.38 -7.72 19.58
N GLY A 543 -13.04 -7.06 18.63
CA GLY A 543 -13.48 -7.72 17.41
C GLY A 543 -12.26 -8.16 16.60
N ILE A 544 -11.45 -7.18 16.22
CA ILE A 544 -10.17 -7.37 15.52
C ILE A 544 -9.06 -6.64 16.27
N LEU A 545 -7.98 -7.34 16.59
CA LEU A 545 -6.74 -6.76 17.11
C LEU A 545 -5.61 -6.89 16.08
N VAL A 546 -5.01 -5.77 15.71
CA VAL A 546 -3.73 -5.69 14.98
C VAL A 546 -2.70 -4.98 15.87
N ASP A 547 -1.55 -5.60 16.09
CA ASP A 547 -0.57 -5.10 17.06
C ASP A 547 0.88 -5.20 16.55
N ASN A 548 1.75 -4.29 16.99
CA ASN A 548 3.19 -4.27 16.72
C ASN A 548 3.55 -4.56 15.25
N SER A 549 3.04 -3.77 14.32
CA SER A 549 3.11 -4.05 12.88
C SER A 549 3.69 -2.88 12.09
N THR A 550 4.56 -3.15 11.11
CA THR A 550 5.17 -2.14 10.22
C THR A 550 4.73 -2.26 8.76
N GLY A 551 3.92 -3.28 8.46
CA GLY A 551 3.41 -3.58 7.13
C GLY A 551 2.14 -2.80 6.77
N ALA A 552 1.67 -2.94 5.53
CA ALA A 552 0.40 -2.37 5.10
C ALA A 552 -0.78 -3.19 5.65
N ILE A 553 -1.79 -2.51 6.20
CA ILE A 553 -2.96 -3.12 6.83
C ILE A 553 -4.22 -2.61 6.14
N ALA A 554 -5.03 -3.54 5.63
CA ALA A 554 -6.36 -3.28 5.09
C ALA A 554 -7.40 -4.13 5.81
N ILE A 555 -8.44 -3.49 6.34
CA ILE A 555 -9.57 -4.13 7.02
C ILE A 555 -10.87 -3.59 6.42
N SER A 556 -11.63 -4.44 5.73
CA SER A 556 -12.87 -4.01 5.10
C SER A 556 -14.05 -4.98 5.23
N ASP A 557 -15.26 -4.45 5.08
CA ASP A 557 -16.48 -5.24 4.92
C ASP A 557 -16.76 -6.21 6.10
N PHE A 558 -16.36 -5.82 7.33
CA PHE A 558 -16.69 -6.58 8.53
C PHE A 558 -18.02 -6.16 9.16
N GLN A 559 -18.79 -7.15 9.62
CA GLN A 559 -19.90 -6.96 10.56
C GLN A 559 -19.45 -7.38 11.95
N ILE A 560 -19.16 -6.39 12.80
CA ILE A 560 -18.73 -6.60 14.19
C ILE A 560 -19.89 -6.19 15.11
N HIS A 561 -20.33 -7.11 15.96
CA HIS A 561 -21.43 -6.88 16.89
C HIS A 561 -21.06 -7.38 18.28
N ARG A 562 -21.26 -6.53 19.30
CA ARG A 562 -21.05 -6.89 20.72
C ARG A 562 -19.63 -7.37 21.05
N ALA A 563 -18.61 -6.71 20.50
CA ALA A 563 -17.24 -6.86 20.99
C ALA A 563 -17.14 -6.22 22.39
N GLN A 564 -16.63 -6.95 23.39
CA GLN A 564 -16.58 -6.50 24.79
C GLN A 564 -15.35 -5.67 25.16
N ASN A 565 -14.62 -5.13 24.18
CA ASN A 565 -13.67 -4.06 24.43
C ASN A 565 -13.74 -3.03 23.30
N ARG A 566 -13.26 -3.38 22.10
CA ARG A 566 -13.24 -2.50 20.93
C ARG A 566 -13.71 -3.25 19.70
N GLY A 567 -14.35 -2.56 18.75
CA GLY A 567 -14.68 -3.18 17.47
C GLY A 567 -13.41 -3.57 16.70
N ILE A 568 -12.59 -2.57 16.39
CA ILE A 568 -11.28 -2.72 15.76
C ILE A 568 -10.23 -1.97 16.59
N LEU A 569 -9.13 -2.64 16.90
CA LEU A 569 -7.99 -2.06 17.62
C LEU A 569 -6.71 -2.22 16.80
N LEU A 570 -6.08 -1.10 16.46
CA LEU A 570 -4.70 -1.04 15.98
C LEU A 570 -3.81 -0.45 17.07
N ARG A 571 -2.73 -1.14 17.41
CA ARG A 571 -1.76 -0.67 18.41
C ARG A 571 -0.33 -0.83 17.91
N GLN A 572 0.52 0.18 18.11
CA GLN A 572 1.93 0.14 17.70
C GLN A 572 2.09 -0.24 16.21
N VAL A 573 1.38 0.49 15.35
CA VAL A 573 1.35 0.24 13.90
C VAL A 573 2.03 1.38 13.16
N ASP A 574 3.01 1.09 12.32
CA ASP A 574 3.66 2.09 11.46
C ASP A 574 3.51 1.70 9.99
N GLY A 575 2.99 2.58 9.13
CA GLY A 575 2.86 2.29 7.70
C GLY A 575 1.56 2.78 7.08
N THR A 576 1.00 2.00 6.15
CA THR A 576 -0.27 2.31 5.49
C THR A 576 -1.41 1.52 6.13
N VAL A 577 -2.44 2.22 6.59
CA VAL A 577 -3.63 1.65 7.22
C VAL A 577 -4.87 2.09 6.43
N ALA A 578 -5.72 1.13 6.05
CA ALA A 578 -7.03 1.38 5.46
C ALA A 578 -8.10 0.59 6.23
N ILE A 579 -9.07 1.30 6.80
CA ILE A 579 -10.22 0.71 7.50
C ILE A 579 -11.50 1.21 6.84
N ALA A 580 -12.16 0.35 6.05
CA ALA A 580 -13.23 0.78 5.16
C ALA A 580 -14.49 -0.09 5.22
N ASN A 581 -15.68 0.51 5.05
CA ASN A 581 -16.95 -0.22 4.88
C ASN A 581 -17.31 -1.21 6.02
N ASN A 582 -16.80 -0.99 7.24
CA ASN A 582 -17.10 -1.86 8.37
C ASN A 582 -18.39 -1.41 9.08
N LYS A 583 -19.21 -2.37 9.51
CA LYS A 583 -20.37 -2.15 10.37
C LYS A 583 -20.06 -2.65 11.78
N ILE A 584 -19.84 -1.72 12.70
CA ILE A 584 -19.48 -1.98 14.09
C ILE A 584 -20.65 -1.54 14.98
N SER A 585 -21.17 -2.46 15.78
CA SER A 585 -22.36 -2.21 16.59
C SER A 585 -22.23 -2.73 18.02
N ASP A 586 -22.83 -2.00 18.97
CA ASP A 586 -22.99 -2.40 20.37
C ASP A 586 -21.67 -2.80 21.03
N THR A 587 -20.59 -2.04 20.78
CA THR A 587 -19.30 -2.29 21.43
C THR A 587 -19.40 -2.03 22.92
N ILE A 588 -18.96 -2.99 23.73
CA ILE A 588 -19.12 -2.95 25.19
C ILE A 588 -17.78 -2.58 25.83
N GLY A 589 -17.72 -1.46 26.56
CA GLY A 589 -16.54 -1.13 27.35
C GLY A 589 -16.37 -2.08 28.54
N VAL A 590 -15.12 -2.37 28.91
CA VAL A 590 -14.78 -3.15 30.12
C VAL A 590 -13.99 -2.27 31.07
N LEU A 591 -14.21 -2.43 32.38
CA LEU A 591 -13.43 -1.70 33.39
C LEU A 591 -11.94 -1.96 33.17
N PRO A 592 -11.10 -0.95 32.86
CA PRO A 592 -9.68 -1.16 32.81
C PRO A 592 -9.21 -1.53 34.22
N GLY A 593 -8.63 -2.72 34.39
CA GLY A 593 -7.87 -3.03 35.59
C GLY A 593 -6.68 -2.06 35.67
N ASN A 594 -6.82 -0.98 36.43
CA ASN A 594 -5.87 0.14 36.58
C ASN A 594 -5.29 0.68 35.23
N PRO A 595 -5.84 1.75 34.64
CA PRO A 595 -5.39 2.26 33.35
C PRO A 595 -3.91 2.71 33.40
N THR A 596 -3.02 1.89 32.85
CA THR A 596 -1.62 2.24 32.61
C THR A 596 -1.45 2.80 31.19
N ARG A 597 -0.28 3.37 30.87
CA ARG A 597 0.10 3.78 29.51
C ARG A 597 -0.11 2.67 28.46
N ASP A 598 -0.01 1.42 28.87
CA ASP A 598 -0.16 0.24 28.01
C ASP A 598 -1.61 -0.28 27.92
N ASN A 599 -2.53 0.28 28.72
CA ASN A 599 -3.95 -0.08 28.74
C ASN A 599 -4.84 1.09 28.29
N PRO A 600 -4.91 1.34 26.97
CA PRO A 600 -5.73 2.40 26.40
C PRO A 600 -7.22 2.26 26.76
N PRO A 601 -7.99 3.37 26.76
CA PRO A 601 -9.41 3.35 27.10
C PRO A 601 -10.18 2.37 26.23
N THR A 602 -11.29 1.86 26.77
CA THR A 602 -12.07 0.76 26.19
C THR A 602 -13.36 1.28 25.54
N GLY A 603 -14.09 0.40 24.88
CA GLY A 603 -15.44 0.67 24.40
C GLY A 603 -15.53 1.30 23.01
N GLN A 604 -14.41 1.56 22.32
CA GLN A 604 -14.44 2.27 21.05
C GLN A 604 -14.87 1.40 19.88
N GLY A 605 -15.56 1.99 18.90
CA GLY A 605 -15.81 1.33 17.62
C GLY A 605 -14.50 1.02 16.90
N ILE A 606 -13.70 2.05 16.65
CA ILE A 606 -12.33 1.93 16.10
C ILE A 606 -11.37 2.67 17.02
N GLY A 607 -10.33 1.98 17.49
CA GLY A 607 -9.27 2.54 18.32
C GLY A 607 -7.90 2.41 17.67
N LEU A 608 -7.17 3.52 17.56
CA LEU A 608 -5.80 3.60 17.05
C LEU A 608 -4.89 4.14 18.15
N PHE A 609 -3.86 3.37 18.52
CA PHE A 609 -2.94 3.71 19.60
C PHE A 609 -1.49 3.57 19.16
N ASP A 610 -0.73 4.66 19.21
CA ASP A 610 0.63 4.70 18.65
C ASP A 610 0.67 4.18 17.21
N VAL A 611 -0.18 4.77 16.36
CA VAL A 611 -0.26 4.48 14.92
C VAL A 611 0.33 5.63 14.11
N THR A 612 1.27 5.36 13.21
CA THR A 612 1.95 6.36 12.37
C THR A 612 1.91 5.99 10.89
N GLY A 613 2.21 6.95 10.01
CA GLY A 613 2.20 6.76 8.56
C GLY A 613 0.96 7.35 7.88
N THR A 614 0.38 6.63 6.91
CA THR A 614 -0.82 7.05 6.17
C THR A 614 -2.02 6.23 6.61
N ILE A 615 -3.08 6.89 7.09
CA ILE A 615 -4.26 6.25 7.67
C ILE A 615 -5.51 6.76 6.96
N GLU A 616 -6.29 5.83 6.41
CA GLU A 616 -7.60 6.07 5.81
C GLU A 616 -8.68 5.32 6.61
N ILE A 617 -9.67 6.05 7.12
CA ILE A 617 -10.84 5.49 7.80
C ILE A 617 -12.08 5.97 7.07
N THR A 618 -12.66 5.12 6.21
CA THR A 618 -13.70 5.54 5.27
C THR A 618 -14.97 4.71 5.32
N ASP A 619 -16.12 5.35 5.18
CA ASP A 619 -17.42 4.69 4.94
C ASP A 619 -17.82 3.64 6.01
N ASN A 620 -17.30 3.76 7.25
CA ASN A 620 -17.65 2.87 8.34
C ASN A 620 -18.97 3.30 9.00
N GLN A 621 -19.77 2.32 9.44
CA GLN A 621 -20.98 2.51 10.24
C GLN A 621 -20.70 2.05 11.67
N ILE A 622 -20.64 3.00 12.61
CA ILE A 622 -20.35 2.74 14.02
C ILE A 622 -21.57 3.14 14.84
N THR A 623 -22.15 2.20 15.58
CA THR A 623 -23.39 2.44 16.34
C THR A 623 -23.31 1.86 17.75
N GLY A 624 -23.73 2.61 18.77
CA GLY A 624 -23.94 2.03 20.11
C GLY A 624 -22.66 1.61 20.83
N THR A 625 -21.60 2.41 20.75
CA THR A 625 -20.42 2.18 21.61
C THR A 625 -20.77 2.52 23.06
N THR A 626 -20.30 1.73 24.00
CA THR A 626 -20.46 1.99 25.44
C THR A 626 -19.09 2.11 26.10
N GLY A 627 -18.97 2.97 27.11
CA GLY A 627 -17.76 3.14 27.88
C GLY A 627 -17.95 2.72 29.33
N VAL A 628 -16.90 2.22 29.97
CA VAL A 628 -16.82 2.18 31.43
C VAL A 628 -15.56 2.92 31.83
N ASP A 629 -15.74 4.18 32.25
CA ASP A 629 -14.63 4.95 32.81
C ASP A 629 -14.31 4.36 34.19
N GLY A 630 -13.12 3.77 34.32
CA GLY A 630 -12.59 3.40 35.64
C GLY A 630 -12.47 4.63 36.52
N ASN A 631 -12.52 4.46 37.85
CA ASN A 631 -12.28 5.55 38.80
C ASN A 631 -10.90 6.17 38.48
N ILE A 632 -10.87 7.36 37.88
CA ILE A 632 -9.65 8.02 37.42
C ILE A 632 -8.89 8.46 38.68
N ASP A 633 -7.97 7.62 39.15
CA ASP A 633 -7.11 7.97 40.28
C ASP A 633 -6.08 9.03 39.82
N THR A 634 -6.32 10.23 40.32
CA THR A 634 -5.70 11.56 40.22
C THR A 634 -4.15 11.70 40.13
N ILE A 635 -3.41 10.84 39.43
CA ILE A 635 -1.94 10.90 39.46
C ILE A 635 -1.32 10.82 38.06
N ASN A 636 -1.53 11.85 37.22
CA ASN A 636 -0.50 12.54 36.42
C ASN A 636 -1.13 13.48 35.38
N PRO A 637 -1.01 14.82 35.49
CA PRO A 637 -1.50 15.77 34.51
C PRO A 637 -0.75 15.77 33.16
N GLU A 638 0.33 14.97 33.01
CA GLU A 638 1.07 14.81 31.75
C GLU A 638 0.51 13.71 30.83
N ASN A 639 -0.45 12.90 31.31
CA ASN A 639 -1.07 11.84 30.52
C ASN A 639 -2.49 12.27 30.12
N SER A 640 -2.66 12.72 28.87
CA SER A 640 -3.96 13.02 28.27
C SER A 640 -4.78 11.73 28.14
N TYR A 641 -5.52 11.35 29.18
CA TYR A 641 -6.38 10.16 29.15
C TYR A 641 -7.63 10.45 28.31
N LEU A 642 -7.85 9.66 27.26
CA LEU A 642 -9.13 9.63 26.54
C LEU A 642 -10.18 8.96 27.43
N ALA A 643 -11.42 9.46 27.39
CA ALA A 643 -12.55 8.75 28.01
C ALA A 643 -12.84 7.43 27.26
N SER A 644 -13.71 6.58 27.77
CA SER A 644 -14.13 5.34 27.09
C SER A 644 -15.37 5.54 26.21
N GLY A 645 -15.57 4.69 25.19
CA GLY A 645 -16.81 4.65 24.43
C GLY A 645 -16.93 5.57 23.20
N GLN A 646 -15.83 6.05 22.61
CA GLN A 646 -15.87 6.83 21.36
C GLN A 646 -16.28 6.02 20.13
N GLY A 647 -16.78 6.67 19.09
CA GLY A 647 -16.92 6.04 17.78
C GLY A 647 -15.56 5.68 17.19
N ILE A 648 -14.74 6.70 16.94
CA ILE A 648 -13.34 6.59 16.50
C ILE A 648 -12.45 7.32 17.52
N ALA A 649 -11.41 6.65 18.01
CA ALA A 649 -10.40 7.25 18.88
C ALA A 649 -8.99 7.03 18.31
N PHE A 650 -8.19 8.09 18.30
CA PHE A 650 -6.79 8.06 17.90
C PHE A 650 -5.93 8.74 18.96
N LEU A 651 -5.05 7.97 19.60
CA LEU A 651 -4.11 8.45 20.62
C LEU A 651 -2.67 8.06 20.25
N ASN A 652 -1.80 9.04 20.02
CA ASN A 652 -0.36 8.79 19.89
C ASN A 652 0.42 9.25 21.12
N THR A 653 1.10 8.31 21.77
CA THR A 653 2.06 8.57 22.86
C THR A 653 3.48 8.82 22.33
N THR A 654 3.74 8.54 21.06
CA THR A 654 5.01 8.81 20.38
C THR A 654 4.88 9.97 19.37
N VAL A 655 6.02 10.60 19.06
CA VAL A 655 6.10 11.72 18.11
C VAL A 655 6.28 11.16 16.70
N GLY A 656 5.24 11.25 15.88
CA GLY A 656 5.29 10.93 14.45
C GLY A 656 4.19 11.69 13.71
N ALA A 657 4.53 12.25 12.54
CA ALA A 657 3.54 12.87 11.69
C ALA A 657 2.63 11.78 11.09
N VAL A 658 1.32 12.02 11.10
CA VAL A 658 0.32 11.18 10.44
C VAL A 658 -0.24 11.92 9.23
N ASN A 659 -0.52 11.16 8.17
CA ASN A 659 -1.40 11.59 7.09
C ASN A 659 -2.74 10.87 7.29
N LEU A 660 -3.67 11.53 7.99
CA LEU A 660 -4.93 10.94 8.45
C LEU A 660 -6.10 11.49 7.64
N ASN A 661 -6.87 10.60 7.03
CA ASN A 661 -8.14 10.93 6.39
C ASN A 661 -9.28 10.12 7.02
N ILE A 662 -10.23 10.81 7.65
CA ILE A 662 -11.47 10.22 8.20
C ILE A 662 -12.64 10.74 7.37
N ALA A 663 -13.19 9.90 6.48
CA ALA A 663 -14.16 10.35 5.50
C ALA A 663 -15.41 9.47 5.37
N GLY A 664 -16.60 10.06 5.21
CA GLY A 664 -17.81 9.31 4.86
C GLY A 664 -18.37 8.39 5.97
N ASN A 665 -17.86 8.47 7.20
CA ASN A 665 -18.29 7.57 8.28
C ASN A 665 -19.64 8.02 8.88
N GLN A 666 -20.45 7.04 9.28
CA GLN A 666 -21.70 7.23 10.03
C GLN A 666 -21.50 6.77 11.47
N ILE A 667 -21.51 7.69 12.42
CA ILE A 667 -21.13 7.44 13.82
C ILE A 667 -22.28 7.86 14.72
N THR A 668 -22.90 6.89 15.41
CA THR A 668 -24.22 7.12 16.03
C THR A 668 -24.38 6.49 17.41
N GLY A 669 -25.02 7.20 18.35
CA GLY A 669 -25.38 6.61 19.66
C GLY A 669 -24.18 6.17 20.50
N ASN A 670 -23.06 6.90 20.39
CA ASN A 670 -21.82 6.57 21.07
C ASN A 670 -21.84 7.12 22.50
N ALA A 671 -21.33 6.35 23.46
CA ALA A 671 -21.28 6.75 24.86
C ALA A 671 -20.33 7.92 25.16
N ASN A 672 -19.49 8.31 24.20
CA ASN A 672 -18.63 9.48 24.29
C ASN A 672 -18.47 10.17 22.93
N GLN A 673 -17.29 10.77 22.66
CA GLN A 673 -17.09 11.53 21.42
C GLN A 673 -17.33 10.68 20.15
N GLY A 674 -17.83 11.31 19.09
CA GLY A 674 -17.94 10.65 17.78
C GLY A 674 -16.56 10.33 17.22
N ILE A 675 -15.74 11.37 17.03
CA ILE A 675 -14.33 11.27 16.66
C ILE A 675 -13.50 11.97 17.74
N SER A 676 -12.48 11.30 18.26
CA SER A 676 -11.52 11.85 19.22
C SER A 676 -10.09 11.64 18.76
N LEU A 677 -9.35 12.73 18.62
CA LEU A 677 -7.95 12.76 18.21
C LEU A 677 -7.10 13.37 19.32
N THR A 678 -5.96 12.75 19.63
CA THR A 678 -5.06 13.22 20.69
C THR A 678 -3.60 13.12 20.27
N ASN A 679 -2.87 14.24 20.45
CA ASN A 679 -1.41 14.33 20.26
C ASN A 679 -0.94 13.92 18.85
N LEU A 680 -1.69 14.32 17.83
CA LEU A 680 -1.36 14.08 16.42
C LEU A 680 -0.70 15.32 15.77
N SER A 681 0.13 15.09 14.75
CA SER A 681 0.69 16.12 13.87
C SER A 681 0.69 15.67 12.42
N GLY A 682 0.98 16.58 11.48
CA GLY A 682 0.93 16.29 10.04
C GLY A 682 -0.38 16.76 9.39
N ALA A 683 -0.78 16.08 8.31
CA ALA A 683 -1.99 16.40 7.55
C ALA A 683 -3.17 15.57 8.07
N ILE A 684 -4.24 16.25 8.50
CA ILE A 684 -5.43 15.62 9.05
C ILE A 684 -6.66 16.17 8.34
N ALA A 685 -7.45 15.30 7.73
CA ALA A 685 -8.71 15.62 7.10
C ALA A 685 -9.85 14.82 7.74
N ILE A 686 -10.90 15.52 8.18
CA ILE A 686 -12.14 14.94 8.69
C ILE A 686 -13.26 15.46 7.80
N THR A 687 -13.74 14.63 6.87
CA THR A 687 -14.66 15.10 5.82
C THR A 687 -15.90 14.24 5.63
N ASN A 688 -17.03 14.84 5.28
CA ASN A 688 -18.22 14.08 4.87
C ASN A 688 -18.76 13.08 5.92
N ASN A 689 -18.49 13.26 7.21
CA ASN A 689 -18.98 12.35 8.26
C ASN A 689 -20.37 12.76 8.78
N ASP A 690 -21.23 11.79 9.08
CA ASP A 690 -22.52 12.00 9.77
C ASP A 690 -22.42 11.47 11.21
N ILE A 691 -22.31 12.39 12.17
CA ILE A 691 -22.06 12.10 13.58
C ILE A 691 -23.24 12.59 14.40
N PHE A 692 -23.91 11.67 15.11
CA PHE A 692 -25.08 12.04 15.88
C PHE A 692 -25.34 11.22 17.13
N ASP A 693 -26.07 11.83 18.07
CA ASP A 693 -26.43 11.21 19.35
C ASP A 693 -25.20 10.71 20.15
N THR A 694 -24.11 11.47 20.14
CA THR A 694 -23.02 11.24 21.11
C THR A 694 -23.52 11.62 22.49
N THR A 695 -23.54 10.67 23.41
CA THR A 695 -23.83 10.92 24.82
C THR A 695 -22.53 11.16 25.56
N GLY A 696 -22.57 11.94 26.64
CA GLY A 696 -21.46 12.02 27.57
C GLY A 696 -21.59 10.92 28.61
N THR A 697 -20.57 10.09 28.80
CA THR A 697 -20.52 9.19 29.95
C THR A 697 -20.03 10.01 31.13
N ALA A 698 -20.89 10.19 32.14
CA ALA A 698 -20.52 10.86 33.37
C ALA A 698 -19.56 9.97 34.16
N GLY A 699 -18.27 10.04 33.86
CA GLY A 699 -17.23 9.56 34.77
C GLY A 699 -17.39 10.31 36.10
N ASN A 700 -17.25 9.61 37.22
CA ASN A 700 -17.21 10.24 38.54
C ASN A 700 -15.86 10.96 38.68
N ILE A 701 -15.71 12.15 38.09
CA ILE A 701 -14.46 12.89 38.09
C ILE A 701 -14.40 13.80 39.32
N ASP A 702 -14.11 13.20 40.48
CA ASP A 702 -14.11 13.89 41.78
C ASP A 702 -12.94 14.86 42.01
N ASN A 703 -12.01 15.07 41.06
CA ASN A 703 -10.86 15.96 41.29
C ASN A 703 -10.10 16.40 40.01
N ILE A 704 -10.76 17.11 39.08
CA ILE A 704 -10.01 17.78 37.99
C ILE A 704 -9.33 19.02 38.56
N ASN A 705 -7.99 19.07 38.45
CA ASN A 705 -7.25 20.33 38.48
C ASN A 705 -7.67 21.15 37.24
N PRO A 706 -8.39 22.28 37.40
CA PRO A 706 -9.02 23.00 36.29
C PRO A 706 -8.02 23.60 35.27
N SER A 707 -6.73 23.49 35.53
CA SER A 707 -5.66 24.02 34.67
C SER A 707 -5.38 23.20 33.39
N ASN A 708 -5.70 21.90 33.35
CA ASN A 708 -5.12 21.01 32.33
C ASN A 708 -6.08 20.05 31.58
N SER A 709 -7.41 20.13 31.71
CA SER A 709 -8.26 19.26 30.89
C SER A 709 -9.67 19.81 30.62
N GLU A 710 -9.86 20.43 29.44
CA GLU A 710 -11.17 20.56 28.78
C GLU A 710 -11.65 19.21 28.20
N LEU A 711 -11.48 18.10 28.94
CA LEU A 711 -11.95 16.77 28.53
C LEU A 711 -13.46 16.64 28.75
N PHE A 712 -14.23 17.45 28.04
CA PHE A 712 -15.69 17.30 28.00
C PHE A 712 -16.07 16.06 27.22
N THR A 713 -17.04 15.30 27.73
CA THR A 713 -17.52 14.08 27.09
C THR A 713 -18.67 14.35 26.13
N GLY A 714 -18.89 13.46 25.14
CA GLY A 714 -20.04 13.55 24.24
C GLY A 714 -19.98 14.67 23.19
N GLN A 715 -18.78 15.03 22.73
CA GLN A 715 -18.55 15.94 21.60
C GLN A 715 -18.69 15.21 20.25
N GLY A 716 -19.08 15.91 19.19
CA GLY A 716 -19.11 15.32 17.85
C GLY A 716 -17.70 15.00 17.33
N ILE A 717 -16.87 16.04 17.19
CA ILE A 717 -15.45 15.95 16.84
C ILE A 717 -14.64 16.64 17.93
N ALA A 718 -13.62 15.94 18.44
CA ALA A 718 -12.71 16.41 19.47
C ALA A 718 -11.26 16.25 19.01
N PHE A 719 -10.45 17.29 19.11
CA PHE A 719 -9.01 17.19 18.91
C PHE A 719 -8.25 17.98 19.96
N HIS A 720 -7.45 17.26 20.74
CA HIS A 720 -6.60 17.79 21.79
C HIS A 720 -5.11 17.55 21.48
N ASN A 721 -4.25 18.57 21.57
CA ASN A 721 -2.81 18.40 21.31
C ASN A 721 -1.93 19.06 22.38
N ASP A 722 -1.43 18.26 23.32
CA ASP A 722 -0.57 18.79 24.39
C ASP A 722 0.89 18.99 23.98
N ARG A 723 1.30 18.51 22.80
CA ARG A 723 2.72 18.43 22.40
C ARG A 723 3.25 19.55 21.53
N LEU A 724 2.48 20.62 21.30
CA LEU A 724 2.91 21.82 20.55
C LEU A 724 3.35 21.55 19.11
N GLN A 725 2.79 20.52 18.48
CA GLN A 725 3.13 20.19 17.10
C GLN A 725 2.22 20.93 16.14
N THR A 726 2.79 21.40 15.02
CA THR A 726 2.01 21.97 13.92
C THR A 726 1.15 20.89 13.27
N VAL A 727 -0.12 21.19 13.09
CA VAL A 727 -1.08 20.37 12.37
C VAL A 727 -1.65 21.17 11.19
N ASN A 728 -1.85 20.50 10.06
CA ASN A 728 -2.67 21.00 8.97
C ASN A 728 -4.01 20.27 9.04
N LEU A 729 -4.99 20.90 9.68
CA LEU A 729 -6.30 20.30 9.98
C LEU A 729 -7.36 20.85 9.03
N THR A 730 -8.08 19.97 8.35
CA THR A 730 -9.29 20.29 7.60
C THR A 730 -10.47 19.54 8.19
N ILE A 731 -11.51 20.26 8.60
CA ILE A 731 -12.81 19.70 9.01
C ILE A 731 -13.85 20.26 8.05
N ASP A 732 -14.26 19.45 7.06
CA ASP A 732 -15.10 19.90 5.95
C ASP A 732 -16.34 19.04 5.71
N ASN A 733 -17.48 19.69 5.46
CA ASN A 733 -18.73 19.02 5.05
C ASN A 733 -19.21 17.91 6.01
N ASN A 734 -19.02 18.07 7.32
CA ASN A 734 -19.53 17.12 8.32
C ASN A 734 -20.92 17.54 8.83
N ASN A 735 -21.78 16.56 9.11
CA ASN A 735 -23.08 16.75 9.74
C ASN A 735 -23.03 16.27 11.20
N LEU A 736 -23.13 17.20 12.14
CA LEU A 736 -22.98 16.98 13.58
C LEU A 736 -24.29 17.35 14.26
N ARG A 737 -25.00 16.38 14.86
CA ARG A 737 -26.31 16.67 15.45
C ARG A 737 -26.62 15.93 16.74
N ARG A 738 -27.30 16.63 17.67
CA ARG A 738 -27.75 16.05 18.95
C ARG A 738 -26.61 15.53 19.85
N ASN A 739 -25.43 16.13 19.73
CA ASN A 739 -24.27 15.84 20.58
C ASN A 739 -24.46 16.51 21.96
N THR A 740 -24.16 15.82 23.06
CA THR A 740 -24.46 16.30 24.42
C THR A 740 -23.50 17.36 24.97
N SER A 741 -22.37 17.63 24.31
CA SER A 741 -21.44 18.68 24.75
C SER A 741 -21.12 19.69 23.67
N ARG A 742 -20.30 19.35 22.67
CA ARG A 742 -19.89 20.31 21.62
C ARG A 742 -20.06 19.69 20.24
N GLY A 743 -20.28 20.51 19.22
CA GLY A 743 -20.21 20.05 17.83
C GLY A 743 -18.77 19.69 17.46
N ILE A 744 -17.91 20.71 17.42
CA ILE A 744 -16.47 20.61 17.18
C ILE A 744 -15.74 21.25 18.36
N SER A 745 -14.76 20.57 18.94
CA SER A 745 -13.91 21.08 20.00
C SER A 745 -12.44 20.86 19.67
N LEU A 746 -11.69 21.96 19.56
CA LEU A 746 -10.26 21.96 19.23
C LEU A 746 -9.47 22.63 20.35
N VAL A 747 -8.46 21.94 20.87
CA VAL A 747 -7.69 22.38 22.02
C VAL A 747 -6.19 22.25 21.74
N ASN A 748 -5.46 23.34 22.00
CA ASN A 748 -4.00 23.41 21.92
C ASN A 748 -3.40 23.10 20.53
N LEU A 749 -4.11 23.44 19.45
CA LEU A 749 -3.66 23.21 18.08
C LEU A 749 -2.88 24.41 17.51
N LEU A 750 -1.79 24.12 16.79
CA LEU A 750 -0.98 25.09 16.05
C LEU A 750 -0.96 24.74 14.56
N GLY A 751 -0.70 25.71 13.69
CA GLY A 751 -0.64 25.51 12.24
C GLY A 751 -1.85 26.06 11.49
N GLU A 752 -2.18 25.44 10.36
CA GLU A 752 -3.31 25.84 9.52
C GLU A 752 -4.53 24.97 9.83
N ILE A 753 -5.63 25.60 10.20
CA ILE A 753 -6.86 24.94 10.62
C ILE A 753 -8.03 25.52 9.83
N ASN A 754 -8.65 24.68 9.01
CA ASN A 754 -9.81 25.04 8.18
C ASN A 754 -11.03 24.26 8.68
N ILE A 755 -12.07 24.97 9.12
CA ILE A 755 -13.37 24.42 9.52
C ILE A 755 -14.42 24.96 8.57
N THR A 756 -14.82 24.16 7.58
CA THR A 756 -15.63 24.63 6.46
C THR A 756 -16.86 23.78 6.17
N ASN A 757 -17.93 24.42 5.69
CA ASN A 757 -19.12 23.72 5.17
C ASN A 757 -19.79 22.72 6.13
N ASN A 758 -19.56 22.80 7.45
CA ASN A 758 -20.14 21.86 8.40
C ASN A 758 -21.57 22.28 8.81
N GLU A 759 -22.45 21.31 9.01
CA GLU A 759 -23.76 21.51 9.64
C GLU A 759 -23.69 21.02 11.09
N ILE A 760 -23.83 21.93 12.06
CA ILE A 760 -23.86 21.63 13.48
C ILE A 760 -25.21 22.02 14.04
N ARG A 761 -25.95 21.09 14.62
CA ARG A 761 -27.29 21.40 15.15
C ARG A 761 -27.68 20.65 16.40
N ASP A 762 -28.54 21.28 17.19
CA ASP A 762 -29.17 20.67 18.36
C ASP A 762 -28.16 20.14 19.39
N THR A 763 -27.02 20.80 19.57
CA THR A 763 -26.11 20.46 20.68
C THR A 763 -26.85 20.64 22.00
N ARG A 764 -26.66 19.72 22.94
CA ARG A 764 -27.40 19.64 24.21
C ARG A 764 -26.47 19.92 25.39
N GLU A 765 -27.06 19.98 26.58
CA GLU A 765 -26.35 20.15 27.84
C GLU A 765 -25.95 18.75 28.32
N GLU A 766 -24.72 18.61 28.79
CA GLU A 766 -24.34 17.46 29.60
C GLU A 766 -25.07 17.60 30.94
N MET A 767 -25.76 16.54 31.37
CA MET A 767 -26.53 16.56 32.62
C MET A 767 -25.56 16.79 33.78
N LEU A 768 -25.60 17.99 34.38
CA LEU A 768 -24.82 18.37 35.57
C LEU A 768 -24.82 17.22 36.59
N LEU A 769 -23.64 16.70 36.91
CA LEU A 769 -23.48 15.80 38.05
C LEU A 769 -23.94 16.54 39.32
N PRO A 770 -24.84 15.97 40.13
CA PRO A 770 -25.24 16.60 41.38
C PRO A 770 -24.03 16.61 42.34
N GLY A 771 -23.39 17.76 42.53
CA GLY A 771 -22.36 17.94 43.56
C GLY A 771 -21.09 18.70 43.16
N THR A 772 -20.82 18.90 41.88
CA THR A 772 -19.66 19.70 41.42
C THR A 772 -20.08 21.16 41.21
N ASN A 773 -19.60 22.07 42.06
CA ASN A 773 -19.92 23.51 42.00
C ASN A 773 -19.21 24.27 40.85
N LEU A 774 -18.60 23.58 39.89
CA LEU A 774 -17.90 24.16 38.74
C LEU A 774 -18.54 23.63 37.44
N GLY A 775 -19.67 24.22 37.06
CA GLY A 775 -20.32 23.94 35.79
C GLY A 775 -19.64 24.71 34.67
N PHE A 776 -18.79 24.06 33.89
CA PHE A 776 -18.35 24.62 32.62
C PHE A 776 -19.52 24.62 31.62
N PRO A 777 -19.66 25.66 30.79
CA PRO A 777 -20.71 25.71 29.79
C PRO A 777 -20.52 24.58 28.77
N THR A 778 -21.53 23.72 28.61
CA THR A 778 -21.63 22.76 27.49
C THR A 778 -22.67 23.25 26.49
N GLY A 779 -22.75 22.59 25.34
CA GLY A 779 -23.73 22.83 24.29
C GLY A 779 -23.31 23.81 23.19
N GLN A 780 -22.01 24.06 23.02
CA GLN A 780 -21.49 24.95 21.96
C GLN A 780 -21.45 24.28 20.58
N GLY A 781 -21.47 25.11 19.52
CA GLY A 781 -21.25 24.65 18.14
C GLY A 781 -19.79 24.32 17.86
N ILE A 782 -18.98 25.36 17.64
CA ILE A 782 -17.53 25.26 17.40
C ILE A 782 -16.81 25.90 18.58
N VAL A 783 -15.85 25.18 19.15
CA VAL A 783 -14.97 25.68 20.22
C VAL A 783 -13.51 25.53 19.81
N PHE A 784 -12.74 26.59 20.01
CA PHE A 784 -11.29 26.60 19.87
C PHE A 784 -10.65 27.27 21.09
N THR A 785 -9.77 26.54 21.78
CA THR A 785 -8.99 27.05 22.92
C THR A 785 -7.51 26.71 22.75
N ASN A 786 -6.59 27.60 23.13
CA ASN A 786 -5.15 27.34 23.09
C ASN A 786 -4.47 27.87 24.36
N ASP A 787 -3.50 27.15 24.94
CA ASP A 787 -2.79 27.62 26.14
C ASP A 787 -1.80 28.77 25.83
N ARG A 788 -1.69 29.70 26.78
CA ARG A 788 -0.99 31.00 26.72
C ARG A 788 0.46 30.99 26.27
N ARG A 789 1.11 29.83 26.23
CA ARG A 789 2.55 29.68 25.95
C ARG A 789 2.83 29.27 24.48
N ARG A 790 1.81 29.17 23.62
CA ARG A 790 1.84 28.27 22.46
C ARG A 790 1.52 28.98 21.13
N GLY A 791 2.54 29.52 20.45
CA GLY A 791 2.59 29.83 19.00
C GLY A 791 1.50 30.74 18.40
N GLU A 792 1.57 31.00 17.08
CA GLU A 792 0.49 31.64 16.28
C GLU A 792 -0.25 30.54 15.48
N VAL A 793 -1.58 30.66 15.35
CA VAL A 793 -2.43 29.79 14.51
C VAL A 793 -2.99 30.55 13.31
N VAL A 794 -3.19 29.85 12.19
CA VAL A 794 -4.03 30.33 11.07
C VAL A 794 -5.33 29.55 11.12
N LEU A 795 -6.39 30.16 11.65
CA LEU A 795 -7.69 29.53 11.83
C LEU A 795 -8.73 30.17 10.91
N ASN A 796 -9.31 29.36 10.03
CA ASN A 796 -10.38 29.75 9.13
C ASN A 796 -11.66 28.97 9.48
N ILE A 797 -12.72 29.69 9.82
CA ILE A 797 -14.05 29.14 10.09
C ILE A 797 -15.00 29.71 9.04
N ALA A 798 -15.33 28.94 8.00
CA ALA A 798 -16.08 29.47 6.86
C ALA A 798 -17.27 28.61 6.42
N ASN A 799 -18.36 29.25 5.99
CA ASN A 799 -19.52 28.57 5.37
C ASN A 799 -20.20 27.50 6.26
N ASN A 800 -20.07 27.56 7.59
CA ASN A 800 -20.71 26.61 8.49
C ASN A 800 -22.17 27.00 8.80
N ARG A 801 -23.04 26.01 9.02
CA ARG A 801 -24.43 26.19 9.45
C ARG A 801 -24.60 25.68 10.87
N ILE A 802 -24.77 26.58 11.84
CA ILE A 802 -24.82 26.30 13.27
C ILE A 802 -26.22 26.64 13.80
N LEU A 803 -27.02 25.63 14.19
CA LEU A 803 -28.45 25.86 14.47
C LEU A 803 -28.91 25.25 15.80
N ARG A 804 -29.71 26.00 16.56
CA ARG A 804 -30.44 25.51 17.75
C ARG A 804 -29.52 24.91 18.82
N ASN A 805 -28.30 25.43 18.91
CA ASN A 805 -27.35 25.05 19.95
C ASN A 805 -27.77 25.71 21.26
N ILE A 806 -27.62 25.01 22.38
CA ILE A 806 -28.09 25.54 23.68
C ILE A 806 -27.14 26.56 24.32
N ASN A 807 -26.01 26.86 23.67
CA ASN A 807 -25.00 27.80 24.12
C ASN A 807 -24.34 28.52 22.94
N GLN A 808 -23.06 28.94 23.04
CA GLN A 808 -22.40 29.69 21.98
C GLN A 808 -22.41 28.97 20.62
N GLY A 809 -22.65 29.73 19.55
CA GLY A 809 -22.48 29.22 18.19
C GLY A 809 -21.02 28.92 17.90
N ILE A 810 -20.18 29.97 17.99
CA ILE A 810 -18.72 29.88 17.89
C ILE A 810 -18.11 30.50 19.17
N LEU A 811 -17.19 29.77 19.80
CA LEU A 811 -16.45 30.21 20.97
C LEU A 811 -14.95 30.06 20.71
N LEU A 812 -14.23 31.18 20.68
CA LEU A 812 -12.78 31.21 20.58
C LEU A 812 -12.20 31.89 21.83
N THR A 813 -11.33 31.19 22.54
CA THR A 813 -10.68 31.73 23.74
C THR A 813 -9.18 31.46 23.72
N GLU A 814 -8.42 32.39 24.30
CA GLU A 814 -6.96 32.23 24.46
C GLU A 814 -6.20 32.10 23.12
N ILE A 815 -6.69 32.84 22.13
CA ILE A 815 -6.22 32.79 20.75
C ILE A 815 -5.03 33.74 20.46
N ASN A 816 -4.18 33.33 19.53
CA ASN A 816 -3.05 34.08 19.00
C ASN A 816 -2.81 33.73 17.52
N GLY A 817 -2.59 34.71 16.64
CA GLY A 817 -2.37 34.51 15.20
C GLY A 817 -3.41 35.18 14.29
N THR A 818 -3.65 34.58 13.12
CA THR A 818 -4.60 35.09 12.11
C THR A 818 -5.87 34.27 12.11
N ILE A 819 -7.00 34.93 12.35
CA ILE A 819 -8.31 34.28 12.51
C ILE A 819 -9.31 34.91 11.55
N THR A 820 -9.96 34.06 10.76
CA THR A 820 -11.02 34.47 9.84
C THR A 820 -12.29 33.68 10.18
N ILE A 821 -13.37 34.39 10.46
CA ILE A 821 -14.72 33.84 10.63
C ILE A 821 -15.59 34.43 9.53
N GLU A 822 -15.93 33.65 8.52
CA GLU A 822 -16.64 34.19 7.35
C GLU A 822 -17.81 33.36 6.83
N ASN A 823 -18.84 34.03 6.31
CA ASN A 823 -19.95 33.38 5.62
C ASN A 823 -20.69 32.30 6.46
N ASN A 824 -20.57 32.33 7.79
CA ASN A 824 -21.26 31.36 8.65
C ASN A 824 -22.69 31.80 8.90
N ARG A 825 -23.60 30.82 9.02
CA ARG A 825 -24.98 31.04 9.44
C ARG A 825 -25.21 30.43 10.83
N ILE A 826 -25.37 31.29 11.83
CA ILE A 826 -25.61 30.93 13.22
C ILE A 826 -27.05 31.32 13.56
N THR A 827 -27.86 30.36 14.01
CA THR A 827 -29.30 30.60 14.25
C THR A 827 -29.79 29.93 15.53
N ASP A 828 -30.59 30.64 16.31
CA ASP A 828 -31.25 30.14 17.52
C ASP A 828 -30.27 29.59 18.57
N THR A 829 -29.16 30.28 18.83
CA THR A 829 -28.32 29.95 19.99
C THR A 829 -29.11 30.27 21.25
N ARG A 830 -29.33 29.30 22.14
CA ARG A 830 -30.10 29.55 23.37
C ARG A 830 -29.15 29.97 24.46
N GLY A 831 -29.59 30.89 25.31
CA GLY A 831 -28.91 31.24 26.55
C GLY A 831 -29.71 30.69 27.71
N LYS A 832 -29.06 30.02 28.65
CA LYS A 832 -29.61 29.76 29.98
C LYS A 832 -29.04 30.83 30.90
N LEU A 833 -29.92 31.60 31.54
CA LEU A 833 -29.53 32.41 32.70
C LEU A 833 -28.98 31.44 33.74
N ALA A 834 -27.66 31.38 33.90
CA ALA A 834 -27.05 30.58 34.94
C ALA A 834 -27.40 31.24 36.28
N VAL A 835 -28.57 30.91 36.83
CA VAL A 835 -28.94 31.28 38.20
C VAL A 835 -28.06 30.46 39.13
N PHE A 836 -26.85 30.94 39.38
CA PHE A 836 -26.05 30.45 40.49
C PHE A 836 -26.77 30.87 41.78
N ASN A 837 -27.31 29.88 42.50
CA ASN A 837 -27.99 30.08 43.76
C ASN A 837 -26.98 30.66 44.78
N GLN A 838 -27.01 31.98 44.99
CA GLN A 838 -26.10 32.74 45.85
C GLN A 838 -26.06 32.29 47.32
N ASN A 839 -26.95 31.40 47.75
CA ASN A 839 -27.19 31.14 49.16
C ASN A 839 -26.11 30.32 49.89
N ASN A 840 -25.07 29.81 49.21
CA ASN A 840 -24.03 28.98 49.86
C ASN A 840 -22.56 29.35 49.54
N LEU A 841 -22.28 30.50 48.90
CA LEU A 841 -20.92 30.95 48.58
C LEU A 841 -20.36 31.95 49.62
N THR A 842 -20.52 31.67 50.92
CA THR A 842 -20.10 32.56 52.02
C THR A 842 -18.59 32.59 52.31
N ASN A 843 -17.75 31.89 51.53
CA ASN A 843 -16.31 31.73 51.81
C ASN A 843 -15.40 31.86 50.58
N LEU A 844 -15.76 32.67 49.58
CA LEU A 844 -14.78 33.12 48.58
C LEU A 844 -14.05 34.34 49.14
N ASP A 845 -12.82 34.12 49.60
CA ASP A 845 -11.89 35.16 50.00
C ASP A 845 -11.49 35.99 48.76
N PHE A 846 -12.06 37.19 48.64
CA PHE A 846 -11.77 38.15 47.57
C PHE A 846 -10.38 38.79 47.66
N SER A 847 -9.56 38.43 48.67
CA SER A 847 -8.20 38.98 48.81
C SER A 847 -7.20 38.47 47.77
N ALA A 848 -7.50 37.40 47.03
CA ALA A 848 -6.63 36.89 45.95
C ALA A 848 -6.50 37.84 44.73
N PHE A 849 -7.34 38.87 44.64
CA PHE A 849 -7.19 39.95 43.63
C PHE A 849 -5.95 40.83 43.88
N THR A 850 -5.35 40.80 45.08
CA THR A 850 -4.28 41.72 45.49
C THR A 850 -2.84 41.30 45.11
N ALA A 851 -2.63 40.15 44.46
CA ALA A 851 -1.29 39.64 44.13
C ALA A 851 -0.92 39.69 42.63
N ILE A 852 -1.64 40.45 41.80
CA ILE A 852 -1.28 40.68 40.39
C ILE A 852 -0.48 41.98 40.26
N ASN A 853 0.64 42.07 40.98
CA ASN A 853 1.63 43.14 40.78
C ASN A 853 3.02 42.55 40.96
N ASP A 854 3.79 42.56 39.87
CA ASP A 854 5.21 42.20 39.82
C ASP A 854 5.58 40.87 40.48
N ILE A 855 5.54 39.75 39.75
CA ILE A 855 6.43 38.64 40.12
C ILE A 855 7.04 37.99 38.87
N ASN A 856 8.32 38.28 38.68
CA ASN A 856 9.30 37.53 37.89
C ASN A 856 9.54 36.11 38.44
N ASP A 857 8.51 35.37 38.86
CA ASP A 857 8.65 34.03 39.46
C ASP A 857 7.50 33.09 39.04
N PHE A 858 7.89 32.04 38.32
CA PHE A 858 7.12 31.29 37.32
C PHE A 858 6.20 30.17 37.87
N ASN A 859 5.77 30.19 39.13
CA ASN A 859 5.31 28.96 39.81
C ASN A 859 3.85 28.89 40.29
N ASN A 860 2.95 29.81 39.95
CA ASN A 860 1.55 29.72 40.44
C ASN A 860 0.47 29.94 39.35
N GLN A 861 0.29 28.91 38.52
CA GLN A 861 -0.72 28.80 37.45
C GLN A 861 -2.18 28.92 37.97
N ALA A 862 -2.44 28.46 39.20
CA ALA A 862 -3.79 28.34 39.77
C ALA A 862 -4.53 29.68 40.02
N ALA A 863 -3.82 30.80 40.17
CA ALA A 863 -4.44 32.11 40.39
C ALA A 863 -4.91 32.80 39.09
N LEU A 864 -4.33 32.42 37.95
CA LEU A 864 -4.72 32.92 36.63
C LEU A 864 -5.91 32.15 36.06
N ASP A 865 -5.98 30.84 36.31
CA ASP A 865 -7.10 29.99 35.88
C ASP A 865 -8.39 30.29 36.65
N SER A 866 -8.29 30.68 37.92
CA SER A 866 -9.44 31.18 38.68
C SER A 866 -9.96 32.53 38.14
N THR A 867 -9.10 33.35 37.53
CA THR A 867 -9.49 34.64 36.93
C THR A 867 -10.19 34.46 35.57
N VAL A 868 -9.75 33.50 34.75
CA VAL A 868 -10.44 33.11 33.50
C VAL A 868 -11.77 32.44 33.80
N ALA A 869 -11.81 31.55 34.80
CA ALA A 869 -13.04 30.94 35.26
C ALA A 869 -14.03 31.99 35.80
N VAL A 870 -13.56 33.04 36.48
CA VAL A 870 -14.40 34.15 36.97
C VAL A 870 -14.89 35.07 35.85
N ILE A 871 -14.12 35.27 34.77
CA ILE A 871 -14.56 36.04 33.59
C ILE A 871 -15.54 35.22 32.73
N GLN A 872 -15.27 33.92 32.53
CA GLN A 872 -16.18 33.00 31.83
C GLN A 872 -17.45 32.74 32.64
N SER A 873 -17.40 32.74 33.98
CA SER A 873 -18.58 32.61 34.83
C SER A 873 -19.42 33.89 34.94
N ARG A 874 -18.93 35.00 34.38
CA ARG A 874 -19.63 36.31 34.38
C ARG A 874 -20.17 36.70 33.00
N LEU A 875 -19.76 36.03 31.92
CA LEU A 875 -20.36 36.26 30.61
C LEU A 875 -21.65 35.42 30.46
N PRO A 876 -22.72 35.99 29.91
CA PRO A 876 -23.97 35.26 29.68
C PRO A 876 -23.73 34.05 28.76
N THR A 877 -24.63 33.07 28.73
CA THR A 877 -24.56 31.98 27.73
C THR A 877 -25.39 32.34 26.49
N GLY A 878 -25.11 31.68 25.36
CA GLY A 878 -25.94 31.81 24.15
C GLY A 878 -25.55 32.88 23.14
N GLN A 879 -24.31 33.39 23.16
CA GLN A 879 -23.82 34.28 22.11
C GLN A 879 -23.80 33.60 20.74
N GLY A 880 -23.97 34.38 19.67
CA GLY A 880 -23.74 33.87 18.32
C GLY A 880 -22.26 33.54 18.10
N ILE A 881 -21.42 34.58 18.16
CA ILE A 881 -19.96 34.50 18.07
C ILE A 881 -19.38 35.14 19.33
N LEU A 882 -18.54 34.40 20.06
CA LEU A 882 -17.76 34.92 21.20
C LEU A 882 -16.28 34.71 20.93
N VAL A 883 -15.52 35.80 20.94
CA VAL A 883 -14.06 35.79 20.83
C VAL A 883 -13.47 36.53 22.03
N GLY A 884 -12.68 35.84 22.84
CA GLY A 884 -12.20 36.38 24.12
C GLY A 884 -10.74 36.07 24.46
N ASN A 885 -10.15 36.94 25.29
CA ASN A 885 -8.85 36.75 25.93
C ASN A 885 -7.70 36.53 24.94
N ALA A 886 -7.46 37.50 24.03
CA ALA A 886 -6.31 37.45 23.13
C ALA A 886 -5.00 37.71 23.90
N ILE A 887 -4.02 36.82 23.73
CA ILE A 887 -2.86 36.75 24.63
C ILE A 887 -1.66 37.54 24.09
N ASP A 888 -1.46 37.56 22.77
CA ASP A 888 -0.40 38.33 22.09
C ASP A 888 -0.90 39.00 20.80
N ARG A 889 -0.43 38.59 19.61
CA ARG A 889 -0.74 39.19 18.31
C ARG A 889 -2.01 38.57 17.73
N LEU A 890 -3.04 39.37 17.55
CA LEU A 890 -4.27 38.94 16.92
C LEU A 890 -4.56 39.76 15.66
N ASN A 891 -4.79 39.06 14.56
CA ASN A 891 -5.42 39.60 13.37
C ASN A 891 -6.75 38.87 13.16
N LEU A 892 -7.84 39.46 13.65
CA LEU A 892 -9.19 38.89 13.61
C LEU A 892 -10.02 39.56 12.52
N THR A 893 -10.58 38.76 11.61
CA THR A 893 -11.58 39.18 10.63
C THR A 893 -12.88 38.42 10.84
N ILE A 894 -13.99 39.13 11.05
CA ILE A 894 -15.35 38.58 11.12
C ILE A 894 -16.14 39.18 9.96
N ASN A 895 -16.40 38.38 8.92
CA ASN A 895 -16.92 38.89 7.65
C ASN A 895 -18.16 38.14 7.14
N ASN A 896 -19.18 38.83 6.67
CA ASN A 896 -20.34 38.22 5.97
C ASN A 896 -21.07 37.11 6.75
N ASN A 897 -21.02 37.10 8.08
CA ASN A 897 -21.74 36.11 8.89
C ASN A 897 -23.20 36.54 9.10
N GLN A 898 -24.10 35.55 9.21
CA GLN A 898 -25.50 35.73 9.58
C GLN A 898 -25.71 35.18 11.00
N VAL A 899 -25.88 36.07 11.98
CA VAL A 899 -26.16 35.73 13.37
C VAL A 899 -27.60 36.10 13.68
N LEU A 900 -28.46 35.09 13.84
CA LEU A 900 -29.91 35.26 13.94
C LEU A 900 -30.41 34.66 15.26
N ASN A 901 -31.24 35.39 15.99
CA ASN A 901 -31.93 34.90 17.19
C ASN A 901 -30.99 34.38 18.29
N SER A 902 -29.94 35.12 18.63
CA SER A 902 -29.03 34.72 19.70
C SER A 902 -29.63 34.93 21.10
N GLY A 903 -29.33 34.02 22.02
CA GLY A 903 -29.78 34.02 23.41
C GLY A 903 -29.16 35.08 24.31
N SER A 904 -28.14 35.77 23.78
CA SER A 904 -27.38 36.85 24.38
C SER A 904 -26.90 37.77 23.25
N HIS A 905 -25.67 38.27 23.30
CA HIS A 905 -25.08 39.08 22.25
C HIS A 905 -24.99 38.35 20.91
N GLY A 906 -25.10 39.07 19.79
CA GLY A 906 -24.86 38.50 18.47
C GLY A 906 -23.37 38.20 18.26
N ILE A 907 -22.54 39.23 18.27
CA ILE A 907 -21.08 39.15 18.23
C ILE A 907 -20.52 39.77 19.51
N ALA A 908 -19.79 39.00 20.31
CA ALA A 908 -19.16 39.45 21.53
C ALA A 908 -17.64 39.32 21.45
N LEU A 909 -16.93 40.42 21.71
CA LEU A 909 -15.48 40.52 21.69
C LEU A 909 -14.99 41.00 23.06
N THR A 910 -14.12 40.23 23.70
CA THR A 910 -13.66 40.56 25.06
C THR A 910 -12.14 40.51 25.18
N ASN A 911 -11.54 41.62 25.63
CA ASN A 911 -10.10 41.70 25.90
C ASN A 911 -9.21 41.30 24.71
N LEU A 912 -9.57 41.78 23.53
CA LEU A 912 -8.80 41.56 22.31
C LEU A 912 -7.64 42.55 22.20
N ARG A 913 -6.66 42.23 21.36
CA ARG A 913 -5.46 43.05 21.11
C ARG A 913 -5.25 43.21 19.62
N ASP A 914 -4.48 44.22 19.23
CA ASP A 914 -4.06 44.48 17.85
C ASP A 914 -5.23 44.70 16.88
N LEU A 915 -5.33 43.94 15.77
CA LEU A 915 -6.21 44.26 14.65
C LEU A 915 -7.49 43.42 14.68
N VAL A 916 -8.64 44.09 14.72
CA VAL A 916 -9.96 43.48 14.64
C VAL A 916 -10.79 44.17 13.56
N THR A 917 -11.31 43.40 12.60
CA THR A 917 -12.15 43.88 11.50
C THR A 917 -13.48 43.12 11.47
N ILE A 918 -14.59 43.85 11.44
CA ILE A 918 -15.96 43.31 11.36
C ILE A 918 -16.67 43.94 10.15
N THR A 919 -16.99 43.15 9.12
CA THR A 919 -17.54 43.65 7.85
C THR A 919 -18.68 42.80 7.30
N GLY A 920 -19.66 43.41 6.64
CA GLY A 920 -20.73 42.69 5.93
C GLY A 920 -21.62 41.74 6.75
N ASN A 921 -21.54 41.75 8.09
CA ASN A 921 -22.30 40.81 8.93
C ASN A 921 -23.76 41.24 9.09
N THR A 922 -24.66 40.28 9.20
CA THR A 922 -26.05 40.51 9.58
C THR A 922 -26.28 39.97 10.99
N VAL A 923 -26.64 40.83 11.93
CA VAL A 923 -26.96 40.48 13.32
C VAL A 923 -28.37 40.93 13.65
N THR A 924 -29.25 40.00 14.00
CA THR A 924 -30.65 40.33 14.31
C THR A 924 -31.31 39.38 15.29
N GLY A 925 -32.26 39.91 16.08
CA GLY A 925 -33.10 39.11 16.96
C GLY A 925 -32.40 38.62 18.22
N THR A 926 -31.32 39.27 18.65
CA THR A 926 -30.71 38.93 19.95
C THR A 926 -31.74 39.05 21.07
N SER A 927 -31.53 38.28 22.14
CA SER A 927 -32.34 38.30 23.35
C SER A 927 -31.44 38.47 24.56
N GLY A 928 -32.00 38.92 25.67
CA GLY A 928 -31.24 39.15 26.89
C GLY A 928 -32.08 39.07 28.15
N ALA A 929 -31.39 38.99 29.28
CA ALA A 929 -31.92 39.31 30.60
C ALA A 929 -31.40 40.69 31.03
N ILE A 930 -32.29 41.50 31.61
CA ILE A 930 -31.92 42.73 32.32
C ILE A 930 -31.35 42.28 33.67
N GLY A 931 -30.04 42.43 33.87
CA GLY A 931 -29.42 42.17 35.17
C GLY A 931 -29.98 43.10 36.25
N ASP A 932 -29.98 42.66 37.51
CA ASP A 932 -30.36 43.54 38.63
C ASP A 932 -29.33 44.69 38.70
N ALA A 933 -29.78 45.91 38.37
CA ALA A 933 -28.96 47.12 38.34
C ALA A 933 -28.22 47.38 39.68
N ASN A 934 -28.63 46.74 40.78
CA ASN A 934 -28.01 46.87 42.08
C ASN A 934 -26.73 46.03 42.27
N ASN A 935 -26.44 45.05 41.40
CA ASN A 935 -25.34 44.09 41.57
C ASN A 935 -24.22 44.18 40.53
N GLY A 936 -24.25 45.15 39.61
CA GLY A 936 -23.20 45.31 38.59
C GLY A 936 -23.19 44.20 37.53
N GLU A 937 -24.32 43.53 37.29
CA GLU A 937 -24.48 42.58 36.19
C GLU A 937 -24.55 43.33 34.84
N PHE A 938 -23.82 42.84 33.84
CA PHE A 938 -23.82 43.40 32.48
C PHE A 938 -25.19 43.21 31.82
N SER A 939 -25.69 44.21 31.09
CA SER A 939 -26.80 44.03 30.15
C SER A 939 -26.42 43.00 29.08
N THR A 940 -27.42 42.31 28.55
CA THR A 940 -27.23 41.25 27.55
C THR A 940 -28.20 41.47 26.40
N GLY A 941 -27.87 40.98 25.20
CA GLY A 941 -28.75 41.14 24.03
C GLY A 941 -28.35 42.26 23.07
N GLU A 942 -27.12 42.74 23.16
CA GLU A 942 -26.50 43.67 22.22
C GLU A 942 -26.25 42.98 20.85
N GLY A 943 -26.35 43.73 19.75
CA GLY A 943 -25.99 43.21 18.43
C GLY A 943 -24.49 42.89 18.34
N ILE A 944 -23.65 43.92 18.49
CA ILE A 944 -22.19 43.79 18.64
C ILE A 944 -21.78 44.35 19.99
N PHE A 945 -21.09 43.54 20.79
CA PHE A 945 -20.59 43.89 22.12
C PHE A 945 -19.07 43.79 22.16
N VAL A 946 -18.39 44.86 22.56
CA VAL A 946 -16.94 44.89 22.71
C VAL A 946 -16.56 45.39 24.09
N THR A 947 -15.72 44.63 24.79
CA THR A 947 -15.06 45.10 26.02
C THR A 947 -13.55 45.07 25.87
N HIS A 948 -12.89 46.12 26.34
CA HIS A 948 -11.45 46.26 26.24
C HIS A 948 -10.87 46.93 27.47
N ILE A 949 -10.20 46.14 28.32
CA ILE A 949 -9.59 46.65 29.56
C ILE A 949 -8.05 46.61 29.53
N ASN A 950 -7.40 46.14 28.45
CA ASN A 950 -5.96 45.86 28.44
C ASN A 950 -5.21 46.25 27.15
N ARG A 951 -4.10 46.98 27.25
CA ARG A 951 -3.18 47.31 26.11
C ARG A 951 -3.89 48.01 24.94
N ARG A 952 -3.54 47.71 23.68
CA ARG A 952 -3.98 48.44 22.46
C ARG A 952 -4.95 47.62 21.62
N LEU A 953 -6.04 48.25 21.17
CA LEU A 953 -7.01 47.73 20.22
C LEU A 953 -7.10 48.65 18.98
N ASN A 954 -7.07 48.08 17.78
CA ASN A 954 -7.40 48.75 16.52
C ASN A 954 -8.62 48.04 15.92
N LEU A 955 -9.79 48.65 16.10
CA LEU A 955 -11.09 48.06 15.76
C LEU A 955 -11.73 48.79 14.59
N THR A 956 -12.10 48.03 13.56
CA THR A 956 -12.90 48.51 12.43
C THR A 956 -14.21 47.72 12.36
N ILE A 957 -15.34 48.41 12.49
CA ILE A 957 -16.68 47.88 12.22
C ILE A 957 -17.22 48.63 11.00
N ALA A 958 -17.04 48.06 9.81
CA ALA A 958 -17.24 48.81 8.58
C ALA A 958 -17.92 48.02 7.45
N GLU A 959 -18.14 48.66 6.31
CA GLU A 959 -18.45 47.99 5.04
C GLU A 959 -19.70 47.09 5.12
N GLY A 960 -20.84 47.67 5.47
CA GLY A 960 -22.15 47.04 5.24
C GLY A 960 -22.64 46.06 6.30
N ASN A 961 -22.20 46.18 7.57
CA ASN A 961 -22.86 45.43 8.65
C ASN A 961 -24.32 45.89 8.82
N GLN A 962 -25.21 44.94 9.06
CA GLN A 962 -26.65 45.11 9.23
C GLN A 962 -27.06 44.63 10.62
N ILE A 963 -27.29 45.56 11.54
CA ILE A 963 -27.49 45.28 12.97
C ILE A 963 -28.88 45.77 13.35
N ARG A 964 -29.84 44.83 13.44
CA ARG A 964 -31.24 45.20 13.56
C ARG A 964 -32.04 44.39 14.55
N ASP A 965 -33.06 44.99 15.13
CA ASP A 965 -34.07 44.29 15.93
C ASP A 965 -33.43 43.48 17.08
N ASN A 966 -32.40 44.06 17.72
CA ASN A 966 -31.71 43.46 18.86
C ASN A 966 -32.34 43.91 20.18
N PHE A 967 -32.25 43.06 21.20
CA PHE A 967 -32.93 43.30 22.49
C PHE A 967 -32.45 44.56 23.22
N GLU A 968 -31.13 44.78 23.25
CA GLU A 968 -30.49 45.97 23.82
C GLU A 968 -29.97 46.87 22.68
N ASN A 969 -28.78 47.44 22.83
CA ASN A 969 -28.17 48.34 21.87
C ASN A 969 -27.71 47.62 20.59
N GLY A 970 -27.56 48.36 19.49
CA GLY A 970 -27.01 47.85 18.24
C GLY A 970 -25.52 47.51 18.36
N ILE A 971 -24.68 48.53 18.57
CA ILE A 971 -23.24 48.39 18.81
C ILE A 971 -22.89 48.98 20.16
N VAL A 972 -22.20 48.22 21.02
CA VAL A 972 -21.72 48.69 22.32
C VAL A 972 -20.23 48.45 22.45
N MET A 973 -19.52 49.47 22.93
CA MET A 973 -18.11 49.38 23.28
C MET A 973 -17.89 49.92 24.68
N ILE A 974 -17.20 49.13 25.51
CA ILE A 974 -16.77 49.53 26.85
C ILE A 974 -15.25 49.44 26.90
N ILE A 975 -14.60 50.60 27.06
CA ILE A 975 -13.14 50.72 27.11
C ILE A 975 -12.73 51.20 28.51
N GLY A 976 -11.93 50.42 29.22
CA GLY A 976 -11.50 50.71 30.59
C GLY A 976 -12.32 50.01 31.68
N GLU A 977 -11.78 49.97 32.89
CA GLU A 977 -12.43 49.33 34.04
C GLU A 977 -13.24 50.32 34.88
N PRO A 978 -14.45 49.94 35.35
CA PRO A 978 -15.32 50.82 36.15
C PRO A 978 -14.80 51.12 37.57
N THR A 979 -13.94 50.27 38.13
CA THR A 979 -13.49 50.41 39.53
C THR A 979 -12.00 50.68 39.59
N GLY A 980 -11.61 51.87 40.07
CA GLY A 980 -10.21 52.31 40.23
C GLY A 980 -9.35 51.55 41.25
N ASN A 981 -9.64 50.26 41.49
CA ASN A 981 -8.97 49.40 42.47
C ASN A 981 -7.91 48.46 41.88
N LEU A 982 -7.67 48.48 40.57
CA LEU A 982 -6.55 47.76 39.96
C LEU A 982 -5.44 48.71 39.52
N PRO A 983 -4.18 48.48 39.95
CA PRO A 983 -3.02 49.16 39.36
C PRO A 983 -2.80 48.63 37.93
N VAL A 984 -3.43 49.29 36.96
CA VAL A 984 -3.17 49.00 35.54
C VAL A 984 -1.76 49.50 35.21
N THR A 985 -0.86 48.60 34.78
CA THR A 985 0.54 48.93 34.43
C THR A 985 0.66 49.87 33.23
N ALA A 986 -0.38 49.99 32.40
CA ALA A 986 -0.56 51.00 31.36
C ALA A 986 -2.05 51.20 31.02
N PRO A 987 -2.52 52.42 30.70
CA PRO A 987 -3.92 52.69 30.36
C PRO A 987 -4.35 51.94 29.08
N PRO A 988 -5.59 51.40 29.02
CA PRO A 988 -6.10 50.78 27.80
C PRO A 988 -6.25 51.81 26.69
N ARG A 989 -5.79 51.46 25.49
CA ARG A 989 -5.75 52.32 24.30
C ARG A 989 -6.58 51.74 23.17
N ALA A 990 -7.36 52.57 22.49
CA ALA A 990 -8.10 52.15 21.31
C ALA A 990 -8.03 53.16 20.15
N ASP A 991 -7.96 52.63 18.93
CA ASP A 991 -8.24 53.31 17.67
C ASP A 991 -9.48 52.64 17.07
N ILE A 992 -10.57 53.39 16.85
CA ILE A 992 -11.89 52.82 16.52
C ILE A 992 -12.44 53.51 15.26
N THR A 993 -12.90 52.69 14.31
CA THR A 993 -13.68 53.14 13.15
C THR A 993 -15.00 52.37 13.10
N ILE A 994 -16.12 53.11 13.00
CA ILE A 994 -17.45 52.57 12.76
C ILE A 994 -18.01 53.28 11.52
N SER A 995 -18.03 52.60 10.38
CA SER A 995 -18.46 53.24 9.14
C SER A 995 -19.35 52.41 8.23
N ASP A 996 -20.20 53.07 7.45
CA ASP A 996 -20.97 52.41 6.38
C ASP A 996 -21.84 51.24 6.89
N ASN A 997 -22.33 51.32 8.14
CA ASN A 997 -23.21 50.33 8.77
C ASN A 997 -24.68 50.77 8.76
N ILE A 998 -25.59 49.79 8.83
CA ILE A 998 -27.02 49.99 9.05
C ILE A 998 -27.37 49.48 10.45
N VAL A 999 -27.82 50.36 11.33
CA VAL A 999 -28.16 50.08 12.73
C VAL A 999 -29.60 50.52 13.00
N GLU A 1000 -30.54 49.58 13.05
CA GLU A 1000 -31.98 49.90 13.05
C GLU A 1000 -32.79 49.14 14.10
N ASN A 1001 -33.79 49.80 14.69
CA ASN A 1001 -34.79 49.18 15.57
C ASN A 1001 -34.24 48.39 16.78
N ASN A 1002 -33.09 48.81 17.34
CA ASN A 1002 -32.53 48.16 18.52
C ASN A 1002 -33.20 48.69 19.81
N GLY A 1003 -33.33 47.82 20.82
CA GLY A 1003 -34.08 48.06 22.04
C GLY A 1003 -35.52 47.54 21.96
N ILE A 1004 -35.76 46.28 22.35
CA ILE A 1004 -37.09 45.65 22.27
C ILE A 1004 -37.79 45.66 23.64
N ASP A 1005 -39.07 46.05 23.66
CA ASP A 1005 -39.89 46.08 24.87
C ASP A 1005 -40.18 44.68 25.42
N THR A 1006 -39.71 44.41 26.64
CA THR A 1006 -40.32 43.36 27.46
C THR A 1006 -41.21 44.02 28.48
N ALA A 1007 -42.47 43.58 28.52
CA ALA A 1007 -43.54 44.09 29.39
C ALA A 1007 -43.28 43.94 30.91
N ASN A 1008 -42.05 43.61 31.33
CA ASN A 1008 -41.60 43.35 32.70
C ASN A 1008 -40.34 44.14 33.10
N SER A 1009 -39.86 45.11 32.31
CA SER A 1009 -38.76 45.99 32.76
C SER A 1009 -39.24 46.88 33.91
N THR A 1010 -38.72 46.65 35.11
CA THR A 1010 -38.93 47.51 36.30
C THR A 1010 -37.89 48.63 36.38
N SER A 1011 -36.88 48.66 35.50
CA SER A 1011 -35.94 49.76 35.39
C SER A 1011 -36.54 50.86 34.51
N ASN A 1012 -36.66 52.06 35.06
CA ASN A 1012 -37.09 53.26 34.32
C ASN A 1012 -36.09 53.72 33.22
N GLU A 1013 -35.01 52.97 32.96
CA GLU A 1013 -34.12 53.21 31.83
C GLU A 1013 -34.64 52.46 30.60
N ILE A 1014 -35.10 53.21 29.60
CA ILE A 1014 -35.31 52.68 28.25
C ILE A 1014 -33.91 52.49 27.67
N ARG A 1015 -33.44 51.25 27.49
CA ARG A 1015 -32.15 50.96 26.84
C ARG A 1015 -32.35 50.49 25.41
N GLY A 1016 -31.42 50.83 24.52
CA GLY A 1016 -31.52 50.53 23.09
C GLY A 1016 -30.85 51.57 22.20
N ASP A 1017 -29.60 51.94 22.50
CA ASP A 1017 -28.84 52.87 21.67
C ASP A 1017 -28.53 52.23 20.30
N GLY A 1018 -28.43 53.03 19.24
CA GLY A 1018 -27.86 52.58 17.99
C GLY A 1018 -26.39 52.21 18.17
N ILE A 1019 -25.56 53.21 18.50
CA ILE A 1019 -24.13 53.04 18.77
C ILE A 1019 -23.81 53.64 20.14
N ARG A 1020 -23.22 52.86 21.03
CA ARG A 1020 -22.80 53.28 22.36
C ARG A 1020 -21.31 53.06 22.57
N VAL A 1021 -20.60 54.11 22.98
CA VAL A 1021 -19.18 54.06 23.33
C VAL A 1021 -18.98 54.60 24.75
N PHE A 1022 -18.48 53.74 25.63
CA PHE A 1022 -18.28 54.03 27.03
C PHE A 1022 -16.79 53.98 27.39
N LEU A 1023 -16.28 55.08 27.97
CA LEU A 1023 -14.88 55.19 28.39
C LEU A 1023 -14.81 55.32 29.91
N GLU A 1024 -14.19 54.35 30.56
CA GLU A 1024 -14.09 54.26 32.01
C GLU A 1024 -12.66 54.37 32.53
N GLY A 1025 -12.54 54.69 33.82
CA GLY A 1025 -11.26 54.74 34.53
C GLY A 1025 -10.25 55.70 33.89
N ASN A 1026 -9.14 55.16 33.39
CA ASN A 1026 -8.04 55.89 32.73
C ASN A 1026 -7.90 55.53 31.23
N ALA A 1027 -8.97 55.06 30.59
CA ALA A 1027 -8.97 54.68 29.17
C ALA A 1027 -8.58 55.83 28.23
N ILE A 1028 -7.86 55.51 27.16
CA ILE A 1028 -7.45 56.48 26.14
C ILE A 1028 -7.91 56.01 24.76
N VAL A 1029 -8.88 56.69 24.17
CA VAL A 1029 -9.24 56.51 22.76
C VAL A 1029 -8.52 57.58 21.96
N ASN A 1030 -7.52 57.19 21.15
CA ASN A 1030 -6.74 58.17 20.38
C ASN A 1030 -7.54 58.70 19.19
N ARG A 1031 -8.33 57.82 18.56
CA ARG A 1031 -9.17 58.11 17.41
C ARG A 1031 -10.48 57.34 17.50
N LEU A 1032 -11.60 58.03 17.33
CA LEU A 1032 -12.93 57.45 17.19
C LEU A 1032 -13.62 58.07 15.99
N ASP A 1033 -13.74 57.33 14.89
CA ASP A 1033 -14.44 57.79 13.70
C ASP A 1033 -15.77 57.05 13.57
N ILE A 1034 -16.89 57.76 13.64
CA ILE A 1034 -18.24 57.24 13.39
C ILE A 1034 -18.78 57.96 12.16
N ASN A 1035 -18.73 57.31 10.99
CA ASN A 1035 -19.05 57.98 9.74
C ASN A 1035 -19.86 57.17 8.73
N ASN A 1036 -20.66 57.85 7.90
CA ASN A 1036 -21.47 57.21 6.84
C ASN A 1036 -22.44 56.12 7.33
N ASN A 1037 -22.84 56.11 8.61
CA ASN A 1037 -23.78 55.12 9.12
C ASN A 1037 -25.24 55.57 8.92
N ARG A 1038 -26.14 54.60 8.75
CA ARG A 1038 -27.59 54.80 8.79
C ARG A 1038 -28.12 54.24 10.12
N ILE A 1039 -28.57 55.11 10.99
CA ILE A 1039 -28.99 54.79 12.36
C ILE A 1039 -30.46 55.21 12.53
N ILE A 1040 -31.39 54.26 12.64
CA ILE A 1040 -32.83 54.58 12.55
C ILE A 1040 -33.67 53.79 13.53
N GLY A 1041 -34.60 54.47 14.22
CA GLY A 1041 -35.67 53.79 14.95
C GLY A 1041 -35.23 53.06 16.22
N ASN A 1042 -34.06 53.38 16.79
CA ASN A 1042 -33.62 52.75 18.03
C ASN A 1042 -34.34 53.37 19.25
N ARG A 1043 -34.45 52.58 20.31
CA ARG A 1043 -35.31 52.87 21.46
C ARG A 1043 -34.70 53.84 22.47
N ASP A 1044 -33.43 54.14 22.34
CA ASP A 1044 -32.72 55.11 23.17
C ASP A 1044 -32.07 56.18 22.28
N ASP A 1045 -30.76 56.43 22.40
CA ASP A 1045 -30.03 57.38 21.58
C ASP A 1045 -29.61 56.79 20.23
N GLY A 1046 -29.42 57.64 19.21
CA GLY A 1046 -28.80 57.20 17.96
C GLY A 1046 -27.33 56.85 18.17
N ILE A 1047 -26.56 57.82 18.66
CA ILE A 1047 -25.16 57.67 19.05
C ILE A 1047 -24.99 58.20 20.47
N GLN A 1048 -24.49 57.38 21.38
CA GLN A 1048 -24.13 57.78 22.74
C GLN A 1048 -22.63 57.61 22.99
N ILE A 1049 -21.96 58.68 23.42
CA ILE A 1049 -20.57 58.65 23.89
C ILE A 1049 -20.56 59.13 25.34
N SER A 1050 -20.10 58.28 26.24
CA SER A 1050 -20.10 58.58 27.67
C SER A 1050 -18.73 58.33 28.32
N GLN A 1051 -18.27 59.28 29.13
CA GLN A 1051 -17.04 59.17 29.94
C GLN A 1051 -17.36 59.24 31.44
N GLY A 1052 -16.98 58.19 32.18
CA GLY A 1052 -17.16 58.09 33.63
C GLY A 1052 -18.57 57.65 34.09
N GLU A 1053 -18.65 57.12 35.31
CA GLU A 1053 -19.89 56.60 35.91
C GLU A 1053 -20.92 57.71 36.21
N LEU A 1054 -22.12 57.63 35.61
CA LEU A 1054 -23.19 58.62 35.75
C LEU A 1054 -23.92 58.55 37.12
N THR A 1055 -23.72 57.49 37.91
CA THR A 1055 -24.52 57.17 39.11
C THR A 1055 -24.09 57.93 40.38
N THR A 1056 -22.91 58.55 40.42
CA THR A 1056 -22.39 59.24 41.61
C THR A 1056 -22.04 60.71 41.34
N ALA A 1057 -23.03 61.47 40.87
CA ALA A 1057 -22.93 62.90 40.58
C ALA A 1057 -22.61 63.84 41.78
N ILE A 1058 -22.11 63.34 42.93
CA ILE A 1058 -21.90 64.17 44.14
C ILE A 1058 -20.54 63.94 44.85
N SER A 1059 -19.68 63.00 44.42
CA SER A 1059 -18.39 62.78 45.09
C SER A 1059 -17.18 62.76 44.14
N GLY A 1060 -16.86 63.89 43.51
CA GLY A 1060 -15.50 64.39 43.22
C GLY A 1060 -14.38 63.51 42.60
N ASN A 1061 -14.59 62.22 42.34
CA ASN A 1061 -13.63 61.30 41.74
C ASN A 1061 -14.14 60.90 40.35
N GLY A 1062 -14.11 61.86 39.41
CA GLY A 1062 -14.36 61.57 38.00
C GLY A 1062 -13.22 60.72 37.39
N GLY A 1063 -13.52 59.92 36.38
CA GLY A 1063 -12.51 59.18 35.61
C GLY A 1063 -11.51 60.13 34.93
N THR A 1064 -10.31 59.64 34.62
CA THR A 1064 -9.25 60.38 33.89
C THR A 1064 -9.19 59.98 32.42
N SER A 1065 -10.28 59.44 31.87
CA SER A 1065 -10.31 58.96 30.50
C SER A 1065 -10.11 60.09 29.47
N GLN A 1066 -9.52 59.74 28.33
CA GLN A 1066 -9.17 60.67 27.26
C GLN A 1066 -9.77 60.21 25.94
N LEU A 1067 -10.60 61.05 25.33
CA LEU A 1067 -11.07 60.93 23.96
C LEU A 1067 -10.37 62.01 23.13
N ASN A 1068 -9.24 61.67 22.53
CA ASN A 1068 -8.31 62.67 21.98
C ASN A 1068 -8.73 63.24 20.62
N ASN A 1069 -9.41 62.45 19.79
CA ASN A 1069 -9.88 62.84 18.47
C ASN A 1069 -11.09 61.99 18.07
N ALA A 1070 -12.29 62.50 18.31
CA ALA A 1070 -13.53 61.85 17.86
C ALA A 1070 -14.15 62.61 16.69
N THR A 1071 -14.58 61.90 15.64
CA THR A 1071 -15.31 62.47 14.50
C THR A 1071 -16.62 61.73 14.31
N ILE A 1072 -17.75 62.45 14.38
CA ILE A 1072 -19.08 61.94 14.01
C ILE A 1072 -19.52 62.67 12.75
N SER A 1073 -19.48 62.00 11.59
CA SER A 1073 -19.73 62.68 10.32
C SER A 1073 -20.49 61.89 9.26
N ASN A 1074 -21.22 62.58 8.39
CA ASN A 1074 -21.95 61.96 7.27
C ASN A 1074 -22.94 60.86 7.68
N ASN A 1075 -23.42 60.83 8.93
CA ASN A 1075 -24.39 59.85 9.39
C ASN A 1075 -25.83 60.34 9.13
N THR A 1076 -26.72 59.40 8.83
CA THR A 1076 -28.17 59.61 8.79
C THR A 1076 -28.77 59.04 10.07
N ILE A 1077 -29.25 59.90 10.96
CA ILE A 1077 -29.75 59.56 12.30
C ILE A 1077 -31.21 59.99 12.42
N GLU A 1078 -32.14 59.03 12.40
CA GLU A 1078 -33.57 59.38 12.32
C GLU A 1078 -34.47 58.56 13.25
N ASN A 1079 -35.50 59.19 13.81
CA ASN A 1079 -36.55 58.53 14.60
C ASN A 1079 -36.02 57.77 15.82
N GLN A 1080 -34.99 58.27 16.49
CA GLN A 1080 -34.59 57.74 17.80
C GLN A 1080 -35.64 58.15 18.84
N VAL A 1081 -35.86 57.32 19.87
CA VAL A 1081 -36.82 57.66 20.94
C VAL A 1081 -36.25 58.72 21.88
N GLN A 1082 -34.93 58.77 22.11
CA GLN A 1082 -34.25 59.82 22.87
C GLN A 1082 -33.50 60.78 21.94
N GLN A 1083 -32.20 61.03 22.16
CA GLN A 1083 -31.43 61.98 21.37
C GLN A 1083 -30.92 61.36 20.05
N GLY A 1084 -30.63 62.21 19.07
CA GLY A 1084 -29.89 61.79 17.88
C GLY A 1084 -28.44 61.44 18.23
N ILE A 1085 -27.72 62.38 18.81
CA ILE A 1085 -26.35 62.23 19.31
C ILE A 1085 -26.30 62.73 20.76
N ASN A 1086 -25.82 61.91 21.69
CA ASN A 1086 -25.62 62.25 23.09
C ASN A 1086 -24.14 62.08 23.45
N VAL A 1087 -23.50 63.16 23.92
CA VAL A 1087 -22.13 63.12 24.44
C VAL A 1087 -22.14 63.60 25.88
N THR A 1088 -21.78 62.73 26.82
CA THR A 1088 -21.73 63.06 28.25
C THR A 1088 -20.36 62.74 28.83
N ALA A 1089 -19.75 63.68 29.56
CA ALA A 1089 -18.50 63.42 30.27
C ALA A 1089 -18.55 63.90 31.73
N VAL A 1090 -18.13 63.02 32.65
CA VAL A 1090 -17.98 63.29 34.09
C VAL A 1090 -16.53 63.04 34.49
N GLY A 1091 -15.70 64.09 34.40
CA GLY A 1091 -14.29 64.07 34.78
C GLY A 1091 -13.26 64.03 33.63
N GLY A 1092 -13.49 63.22 32.60
CA GLY A 1092 -12.55 62.99 31.48
C GLY A 1092 -12.46 64.13 30.46
N ASN A 1093 -11.45 64.06 29.59
CA ASN A 1093 -11.27 65.01 28.49
C ASN A 1093 -11.77 64.43 27.17
N ALA A 1094 -12.47 65.22 26.38
CA ALA A 1094 -12.94 64.87 25.04
C ALA A 1094 -12.71 66.00 24.04
N ASN A 1095 -12.03 65.71 22.93
CA ASN A 1095 -12.01 66.55 21.73
C ASN A 1095 -12.84 65.85 20.65
N LEU A 1096 -13.88 66.51 20.15
CA LEU A 1096 -14.79 65.91 19.18
C LEU A 1096 -15.22 66.87 18.07
N THR A 1097 -15.45 66.32 16.88
CA THR A 1097 -15.99 67.01 15.71
C THR A 1097 -17.29 66.34 15.31
N ILE A 1098 -18.42 67.05 15.32
CA ILE A 1098 -19.70 66.57 14.78
C ILE A 1098 -19.96 67.36 13.50
N ALA A 1099 -19.75 66.74 12.34
CA ALA A 1099 -19.74 67.49 11.09
C ALA A 1099 -20.44 66.79 9.92
N ASN A 1100 -21.08 67.56 9.04
CA ASN A 1100 -21.64 67.08 7.78
C ASN A 1100 -22.66 65.93 7.94
N ASN A 1101 -23.40 65.84 9.05
CA ASN A 1101 -24.46 64.84 9.17
C ASN A 1101 -25.71 65.35 8.42
N PRO A 1102 -26.08 64.75 7.26
CA PRO A 1102 -27.09 65.30 6.35
C PRO A 1102 -28.52 65.20 6.89
N SER A 1103 -28.77 64.35 7.89
CA SER A 1103 -30.07 64.19 8.53
C SER A 1103 -29.86 63.72 9.96
N ILE A 1104 -30.15 64.60 10.93
CA ILE A 1104 -30.40 64.25 12.32
C ILE A 1104 -31.84 64.69 12.59
N SER A 1105 -32.80 63.78 12.45
CA SER A 1105 -34.21 64.18 12.38
C SER A 1105 -35.21 63.31 13.12
N ARG A 1106 -36.34 63.91 13.52
CA ARG A 1106 -37.48 63.22 14.15
C ARG A 1106 -37.13 62.43 15.40
N ASN A 1107 -36.07 62.80 16.11
CA ASN A 1107 -35.70 62.18 17.38
C ASN A 1107 -36.65 62.64 18.50
N GLY A 1108 -36.91 61.81 19.50
CA GLY A 1108 -37.87 62.13 20.55
C GLY A 1108 -37.39 63.24 21.49
N LEU A 1109 -36.07 63.42 21.61
CA LEU A 1109 -35.41 64.51 22.33
C LEU A 1109 -34.55 65.38 21.39
N GLU A 1110 -33.46 65.97 21.89
CA GLU A 1110 -32.58 66.83 21.09
C GLU A 1110 -31.93 66.07 19.92
N GLY A 1111 -31.65 66.78 18.83
CA GLY A 1111 -30.85 66.21 17.74
C GLY A 1111 -29.41 65.95 18.20
N ILE A 1112 -28.79 66.92 18.89
CA ILE A 1112 -27.46 66.80 19.49
C ILE A 1112 -27.52 67.29 20.95
N PHE A 1113 -27.07 66.47 21.89
CA PHE A 1113 -26.95 66.80 23.30
C PHE A 1113 -25.51 66.62 23.77
N ILE A 1114 -24.96 67.63 24.45
CA ILE A 1114 -23.60 67.59 24.99
C ILE A 1114 -23.62 68.04 26.45
N ASN A 1115 -23.04 67.25 27.33
CA ASN A 1115 -23.01 67.52 28.77
C ASN A 1115 -21.61 67.33 29.37
N ALA A 1116 -21.04 68.40 29.92
CA ALA A 1116 -19.76 68.38 30.64
C ALA A 1116 -19.99 68.63 32.14
N ALA A 1117 -19.55 67.69 32.97
CA ALA A 1117 -19.77 67.70 34.42
C ALA A 1117 -18.49 67.38 35.22
N GLY A 1118 -18.45 67.78 36.49
CA GLY A 1118 -17.36 67.40 37.40
C GLY A 1118 -16.04 68.05 37.00
N THR A 1119 -14.99 67.29 36.67
CA THR A 1119 -13.74 67.86 36.13
C THR A 1119 -13.62 67.74 34.60
N ALA A 1120 -14.70 67.35 33.92
CA ALA A 1120 -14.65 67.08 32.47
C ALA A 1120 -14.28 68.32 31.65
N GLN A 1121 -13.51 68.12 30.59
CA GLN A 1121 -13.25 69.13 29.57
C GLN A 1121 -13.68 68.59 28.21
N ILE A 1122 -14.80 69.11 27.69
CA ILE A 1122 -15.27 68.81 26.34
C ILE A 1122 -14.96 70.00 25.44
N ASN A 1123 -14.17 69.75 24.42
CA ASN A 1123 -13.85 70.64 23.31
C ASN A 1123 -14.54 70.10 22.07
N THR A 1124 -15.44 70.86 21.44
CA THR A 1124 -16.24 70.36 20.33
C THR A 1124 -16.38 71.37 19.19
N ASP A 1125 -16.25 70.87 17.96
CA ASP A 1125 -16.59 71.60 16.74
C ASP A 1125 -17.81 70.95 16.07
N ILE A 1126 -18.90 71.70 15.97
CA ILE A 1126 -20.18 71.24 15.45
C ILE A 1126 -20.51 72.08 14.24
N GLN A 1127 -20.45 71.47 13.06
CA GLN A 1127 -20.59 72.22 11.82
C GLN A 1127 -21.31 71.48 10.69
N LEU A 1128 -22.01 72.22 9.83
CA LEU A 1128 -22.62 71.67 8.61
C LEU A 1128 -23.60 70.50 8.85
N ASN A 1129 -24.23 70.43 10.03
CA ASN A 1129 -25.25 69.43 10.32
C ASN A 1129 -26.65 69.92 9.97
N THR A 1130 -27.54 69.01 9.56
CA THR A 1130 -28.96 69.31 9.33
C THR A 1130 -29.83 68.65 10.39
N LEU A 1131 -30.44 69.47 11.25
CA LEU A 1131 -31.24 69.08 12.42
C LEU A 1131 -32.73 69.39 12.14
N THR A 1132 -33.56 68.38 11.91
CA THR A 1132 -34.95 68.63 11.45
C THR A 1132 -35.97 67.89 12.31
N ASP A 1133 -36.98 68.59 12.82
CA ASP A 1133 -38.13 68.03 13.53
C ASP A 1133 -37.77 67.15 14.74
N ASN A 1134 -36.62 67.45 15.38
CA ASN A 1134 -36.25 66.82 16.65
C ASN A 1134 -37.14 67.34 17.78
N HIS A 1135 -37.50 66.43 18.69
CA HIS A 1135 -38.41 66.65 19.81
C HIS A 1135 -39.83 67.08 19.36
N PRO A 1136 -40.52 66.33 18.47
CA PRO A 1136 -41.73 66.78 17.76
C PRO A 1136 -42.97 67.04 18.66
N ASN A 1137 -42.93 66.65 19.94
CA ASN A 1137 -44.10 66.62 20.83
C ASN A 1137 -44.07 67.60 22.02
N ASN A 1138 -43.03 68.43 22.19
CA ASN A 1138 -42.94 69.34 23.33
C ASN A 1138 -42.29 70.68 22.93
N ILE A 1139 -42.82 71.80 23.46
CA ILE A 1139 -42.69 73.19 22.95
C ILE A 1139 -41.43 73.91 23.50
N LEU A 1140 -40.67 73.28 24.41
CA LEU A 1140 -39.38 73.77 24.92
C LEU A 1140 -38.23 73.14 24.10
N LEU A 1141 -38.23 73.43 22.80
CA LEU A 1141 -37.56 72.71 21.70
C LEU A 1141 -36.09 73.13 21.50
N PHE A 1142 -35.16 72.16 21.47
CA PHE A 1142 -33.82 72.40 20.94
C PHE A 1142 -33.36 71.31 19.97
N GLY A 1143 -32.91 71.72 18.78
CA GLY A 1143 -32.21 70.85 17.83
C GLY A 1143 -30.83 70.47 18.36
N LEU A 1144 -30.24 71.35 19.19
CA LEU A 1144 -29.00 71.09 19.92
C LEU A 1144 -29.05 71.70 21.32
N SER A 1145 -28.58 70.94 22.31
CA SER A 1145 -28.40 71.42 23.68
C SER A 1145 -26.97 71.13 24.16
N GLY A 1146 -26.30 72.14 24.71
CA GLY A 1146 -24.98 72.03 25.32
C GLY A 1146 -25.02 72.51 26.76
N ILE A 1147 -24.61 71.68 27.72
CA ILE A 1147 -24.72 71.98 29.14
C ILE A 1147 -23.37 71.80 29.83
N ALA A 1148 -22.91 72.82 30.54
CA ALA A 1148 -21.81 72.73 31.49
C ALA A 1148 -22.36 72.79 32.92
N ILE A 1149 -22.19 71.73 33.71
CA ILE A 1149 -22.69 71.61 35.10
C ILE A 1149 -21.54 71.48 36.10
N THR A 1150 -21.74 72.07 37.30
CA THR A 1150 -20.76 72.33 38.38
C THR A 1150 -19.38 71.66 38.22
N GLY A 1151 -18.37 72.48 37.87
CA GLY A 1151 -16.97 72.11 37.72
C GLY A 1151 -16.53 71.81 36.28
N GLY A 1152 -17.47 71.45 35.40
CA GLY A 1152 -17.16 71.08 34.01
C GLY A 1152 -16.70 72.27 33.16
N ARG A 1153 -16.00 71.97 32.07
CA ARG A 1153 -15.68 72.92 30.99
C ARG A 1153 -16.20 72.39 29.66
N LEU A 1154 -16.98 73.21 28.97
CA LEU A 1154 -17.51 72.93 27.63
C LEU A 1154 -17.12 74.08 26.69
N CYS A 1155 -16.24 73.80 25.72
CA CYS A 1155 -15.89 74.72 24.64
C CYS A 1155 -16.57 74.25 23.35
N ILE A 1156 -17.44 75.07 22.77
CA ILE A 1156 -18.20 74.73 21.55
C ILE A 1156 -17.91 75.74 20.44
N ASN A 1157 -17.54 75.25 19.25
CA ASN A 1157 -17.68 75.99 18.01
C ASN A 1157 -18.95 75.53 17.28
N LEU A 1158 -19.90 76.45 17.05
CA LEU A 1158 -21.11 76.20 16.25
C LEU A 1158 -21.01 76.96 14.93
N ASN A 1159 -20.91 76.25 13.80
CA ASN A 1159 -20.68 76.89 12.50
C ASN A 1159 -21.47 76.25 11.35
N ASN A 1160 -22.31 77.03 10.66
CA ASN A 1160 -23.08 76.59 9.48
C ASN A 1160 -23.98 75.37 9.71
N ASN A 1161 -24.53 75.20 10.91
CA ASN A 1161 -25.56 74.18 11.16
C ASN A 1161 -26.93 74.70 10.73
N ASN A 1162 -27.77 73.82 10.19
CA ASN A 1162 -29.12 74.11 9.75
C ASN A 1162 -30.13 73.37 10.62
N SER A 1163 -30.84 74.08 11.49
CA SER A 1163 -31.82 73.49 12.40
C SER A 1163 -33.23 74.06 12.20
N SER A 1164 -34.26 73.19 12.17
CA SER A 1164 -35.66 73.64 12.19
C SER A 1164 -36.18 73.99 13.60
N THR A 1165 -35.36 73.74 14.63
CA THR A 1165 -35.60 74.09 16.04
C THR A 1165 -34.40 74.86 16.63
N ASN A 1166 -34.55 75.44 17.82
CA ASN A 1166 -33.55 76.34 18.41
C ASN A 1166 -32.33 75.59 18.99
N TYR A 1167 -31.29 76.30 19.41
CA TYR A 1167 -30.15 75.77 20.16
C TYR A 1167 -30.23 76.27 21.61
N LEU A 1168 -29.78 75.48 22.59
CA LEU A 1168 -29.64 75.93 23.99
C LEU A 1168 -28.25 75.66 24.54
N LEU A 1169 -27.57 76.70 24.99
CA LEU A 1169 -26.30 76.58 25.70
C LEU A 1169 -26.47 76.99 27.17
N THR A 1170 -26.34 76.02 28.07
CA THR A 1170 -26.56 76.20 29.50
C THR A 1170 -25.24 76.21 30.27
N ASN A 1171 -25.00 77.25 31.08
CA ASN A 1171 -23.94 77.29 32.08
C ASN A 1171 -24.55 77.22 33.49
N ASN A 1172 -24.45 76.06 34.14
CA ASN A 1172 -24.95 75.83 35.49
C ASN A 1172 -23.79 75.72 36.49
N GLY A 1173 -23.13 76.85 36.78
CA GLY A 1173 -22.05 76.94 37.76
C GLY A 1173 -20.70 76.42 37.28
N SER A 1174 -20.39 76.59 35.98
CA SER A 1174 -19.25 75.97 35.28
C SER A 1174 -18.60 76.90 34.24
N THR A 1175 -17.71 76.35 33.40
CA THR A 1175 -17.07 77.09 32.30
C THR A 1175 -17.72 76.72 30.96
N LEU A 1176 -18.50 77.64 30.39
CA LEU A 1176 -19.02 77.54 29.02
C LEU A 1176 -18.26 78.51 28.12
N GLU A 1177 -17.57 77.98 27.14
CA GLU A 1177 -16.81 78.71 26.14
C GLU A 1177 -17.44 78.52 24.76
N VAL A 1178 -17.58 79.60 23.99
CA VAL A 1178 -18.13 79.56 22.63
C VAL A 1178 -17.19 80.29 21.69
N GLU A 1179 -16.77 79.62 20.61
CA GLU A 1179 -15.91 80.22 19.60
C GLU A 1179 -16.69 81.19 18.72
N SER A 1180 -16.15 82.40 18.53
CA SER A 1180 -16.80 83.48 17.77
C SER A 1180 -18.23 83.74 18.26
N LEU A 1181 -18.38 83.91 19.59
CA LEU A 1181 -19.64 84.06 20.31
C LEU A 1181 -20.55 85.15 19.73
N ALA A 1182 -19.99 86.26 19.26
CA ALA A 1182 -20.75 87.38 18.69
C ALA A 1182 -21.47 87.02 17.36
N ASP A 1183 -20.94 86.03 16.63
CA ASP A 1183 -21.42 85.65 15.30
C ASP A 1183 -22.15 84.30 15.32
N VAL A 1184 -22.33 83.68 16.49
CA VAL A 1184 -22.86 82.31 16.61
C VAL A 1184 -24.30 82.19 16.07
N ASP A 1185 -25.16 83.17 16.37
CA ASP A 1185 -26.53 83.23 15.84
C ASP A 1185 -26.57 83.47 14.32
N MET A 1186 -25.62 84.25 13.77
CA MET A 1186 -25.60 84.56 12.33
C MET A 1186 -25.05 83.41 11.49
N ARG A 1187 -24.21 82.55 12.08
CA ARG A 1187 -23.57 81.42 11.40
C ARG A 1187 -24.46 80.17 11.36
N ASN A 1188 -25.57 80.12 12.09
CA ASN A 1188 -26.42 78.93 12.17
C ASN A 1188 -27.88 79.30 11.87
N ALA A 1189 -28.65 78.36 11.30
CA ALA A 1189 -30.10 78.52 11.16
C ALA A 1189 -30.81 77.87 12.36
N GLY A 1190 -31.68 78.63 13.01
CA GLY A 1190 -32.27 78.37 14.34
C GLY A 1190 -31.69 79.31 15.41
N ASP A 1191 -32.49 79.77 16.38
CA ASP A 1191 -32.03 80.75 17.38
C ASP A 1191 -31.12 80.09 18.43
N VAL A 1192 -29.96 80.68 18.77
CA VAL A 1192 -29.08 80.18 19.83
C VAL A 1192 -29.37 80.85 21.17
N GLY A 1193 -30.01 80.11 22.08
CA GLY A 1193 -30.32 80.55 23.43
C GLY A 1193 -29.21 80.28 24.44
N PHE A 1194 -29.10 81.13 25.46
CA PHE A 1194 -28.16 80.99 26.58
C PHE A 1194 -28.85 81.02 27.95
N THR A 1195 -28.48 80.09 28.84
CA THR A 1195 -29.05 79.97 30.20
C THR A 1195 -27.97 79.80 31.28
N PRO A 1196 -27.75 80.77 32.19
CA PRO A 1196 -28.31 82.13 32.20
C PRO A 1196 -27.82 82.96 31.00
N LEU A 1197 -28.32 84.20 30.84
CA LEU A 1197 -28.06 85.08 29.69
C LEU A 1197 -26.61 85.06 29.18
N ILE A 1198 -26.42 85.30 27.87
CA ILE A 1198 -25.16 85.20 27.09
C ILE A 1198 -23.88 85.70 27.77
N ASN A 1199 -23.97 86.69 28.66
CA ASN A 1199 -22.84 87.21 29.45
C ASN A 1199 -22.18 86.15 30.37
N ALA A 1200 -22.83 85.00 30.57
CA ALA A 1200 -22.31 83.86 31.31
C ALA A 1200 -21.46 82.89 30.45
N ALA A 1201 -21.40 83.10 29.13
CA ALA A 1201 -20.50 82.39 28.23
C ALA A 1201 -19.23 83.21 27.94
N VAL A 1202 -18.10 82.54 27.78
CA VAL A 1202 -16.81 83.16 27.47
C VAL A 1202 -16.49 82.98 25.99
N ASN A 1203 -16.06 84.04 25.30
CA ASN A 1203 -15.60 83.92 23.92
C ASN A 1203 -14.25 83.19 23.88
N ALA A 1204 -14.19 82.04 23.19
CA ALA A 1204 -12.96 81.28 22.99
C ALA A 1204 -12.24 81.71 21.71
N ALA A 1205 -10.90 81.60 21.71
CA ALA A 1205 -10.08 81.88 20.53
C ALA A 1205 -10.04 80.70 19.54
N ASN A 1206 -10.08 79.47 20.06
CA ASN A 1206 -10.20 78.23 19.32
C ASN A 1206 -10.66 77.14 20.32
N CYS A 1207 -11.66 76.34 19.95
CA CYS A 1207 -12.11 75.22 20.78
C CYS A 1207 -11.41 73.88 20.51
N LEU A 1208 -10.74 73.65 19.36
CA LEU A 1208 -10.07 72.37 19.03
C LEU A 1208 -8.54 72.46 18.87
#